data_AF-A0A934WFN6-F1
#
_entry.id   AF-A0A934WFN6-F1
#
_cell.length_a   1.000
_cell.length_b   1.000
_cell.length_c   1.000
_cell.angle_alpha   90.00
_cell.angle_beta   90.00
_cell.angle_gamma   90.00
#
_symmetry.space_group_name_H-M   'P 1'
#
loop_
_entity.id
_entity.type
_entity.pdbx_description
1 polymer ?
#
loop_
_entity_poly.entity_id
_entity_poly.type
_entity_poly.pdbx_seq_one_letter_code
_entity_poly.pdbx_strand_id
1 'polypeptide(L)'
;MTYTTNNLNGPNEAYLENLITSYLADSPLYNQRKASDFDIARMCDLDMLQRFIEKGQPNAWNKLIGRFGDNAMNEVVKEYNKRLDNGIGLLKVLREGFTLQGIKIKLLQFKPDQQKNLPFVELYQKNCFSVVRQMRYSNSGNDRTNELDLVILINGIPFLTCELKNEFTGQNIVNGMTQYRTSRDMNNRFLRNCLVHFVIDNNRVMMTTKLANEDTQFLPFNIDTENPIVEGDYATSYMWKDIFQADSLLNILQDFIKQYIPRSDLKKRVVTIFPRYHQLRCVRRIMSDVKEKGIGHNYLVQHSAGSGKSKSIAWLAHQLSDLFDNEDKPIFDSIIVVTDRIVLDKAISDEIHDFETVAGVVKSVQKGSQKLADALEKGYRVIVTTIQKFGNARKHLDELRGSRFAIIIDEAHSSQNGENAKDLKLTLTDKDLLQSIVDKGDPDIENDFDRLISEIQAARQNMPHISYFAFTATPKEQTLNLFGHNGEAFDVYSMRQAIEEGFIIDVLENYITFKSLFELVNREQVPDENQEEYDKKKALRLMMQYVNDNPYVITYKANMMLNHFMTKTIHKIEGKAKAMVVTSSRAHAVRYKQALDQLINEKYNGQISTLVAFSGTVEINEHKYTEENMNGFGIKDAAIRDKFKEDHCRILIVANKFQTGFDQPLLHTMFVDKQLGGVQAIQTLSRLNRCYTGKKDTMVIDFVNEQDQIQKAFQPYYQTTRLSEEANTQQLYDYKLEIDNYKVFGTNQIEEVIAVLMDKNRNPEELSPFFRSLVQDHVEPMEKAEQAIFRKQVNRYVRRYVFLSQLMTFIDPELEKYYLFCKLLYKFLPYTKDTLPLDVLERINLDKFKIEERENGSILLEEEDGKLGISDATITKTNVVEFATLHQLLEDINEPYAGFLEENDKLIYSLLLEVLADKEIQEAFNAQNTVDILIELIKDKFTTKSIEKMSQYFSLMDVMSSNQAFSETFFRKAFEFLAAATMKGNRPDYDEEKLKQLMYDNLVEEFSELAGVTYRELEEVIDWLFKIFNATTVESLDGLNDTLKDTFNNLYRSENRDLDLQIYFQTLVTKYEAFLRKIYYMREHKELESESRTSGLVHVVQQFADIQKLYKTTDEKLSNMHAYYNMLYQWRNDQAHMSPILKTEELTPALHAIAVMYVYAAMVNATDLEINGY
;
A
#
# COMPACT_ATOMS: atom_id res chain seq x y z
N MET A 1 -36.96 -16.53 53.13
CA MET A 1 -37.68 -15.43 53.79
C MET A 1 -38.64 -14.83 52.78
N THR A 2 -39.83 -14.48 53.24
CA THR A 2 -41.00 -13.95 52.49
C THR A 2 -40.64 -12.97 51.38
N TYR A 3 -40.90 -13.35 50.14
CA TYR A 3 -40.97 -12.44 48.98
C TYR A 3 -42.22 -11.57 49.15
N THR A 4 -42.04 -10.36 49.68
CA THR A 4 -43.06 -9.32 49.61
C THR A 4 -43.29 -8.93 48.16
N THR A 5 -44.48 -9.27 47.69
CA THR A 5 -45.14 -8.77 46.49
C THR A 5 -45.26 -7.24 46.56
N ASN A 6 -44.27 -6.51 46.05
CA ASN A 6 -44.36 -5.08 45.72
C ASN A 6 -43.22 -4.70 44.76
N ASN A 7 -43.42 -4.98 43.47
CA ASN A 7 -42.93 -4.16 42.35
C ASN A 7 -43.44 -4.77 41.04
N LEU A 8 -44.71 -4.47 40.72
CA LEU A 8 -45.32 -4.66 39.40
C LEU A 8 -44.87 -3.55 38.43
N ASN A 9 -43.56 -3.37 38.27
CA ASN A 9 -43.01 -2.68 37.10
C ASN A 9 -42.20 -3.74 36.36
N GLY A 10 -42.53 -3.99 35.10
CA GLY A 10 -41.75 -4.90 34.25
C GLY A 10 -40.27 -4.47 34.16
N PRO A 11 -39.40 -5.30 33.54
CA PRO A 11 -38.00 -4.94 33.34
C PRO A 11 -37.89 -3.56 32.69
N ASN A 12 -37.24 -2.61 33.37
CA ASN A 12 -37.04 -1.24 32.93
C ASN A 12 -35.63 -0.75 33.35
N GLU A 13 -35.26 0.49 32.99
CA GLU A 13 -33.95 1.06 33.29
C GLU A 13 -33.69 1.12 34.80
N ALA A 14 -34.69 1.50 35.60
CA ALA A 14 -34.56 1.56 37.05
C ALA A 14 -34.28 0.17 37.66
N TYR A 15 -34.84 -0.91 37.10
CA TYR A 15 -34.52 -2.27 37.50
C TYR A 15 -33.06 -2.63 37.17
N LEU A 16 -32.60 -2.31 35.96
CA LEU A 16 -31.22 -2.53 35.53
C LEU A 16 -30.21 -1.74 36.39
N GLU A 17 -30.49 -0.48 36.69
CA GLU A 17 -29.69 0.33 37.62
C GLU A 17 -29.59 -0.33 39.00
N ASN A 18 -30.73 -0.76 39.55
CA ASN A 18 -30.77 -1.41 40.86
C ASN A 18 -29.94 -2.70 40.87
N LEU A 19 -30.04 -3.50 39.82
CA LEU A 19 -29.29 -4.74 39.67
C LEU A 19 -27.78 -4.48 39.68
N ILE A 20 -27.31 -3.61 38.79
CA ILE A 20 -25.89 -3.26 38.65
C ILE A 20 -25.36 -2.67 39.96
N THR A 21 -26.12 -1.75 40.54
CA THR A 21 -25.71 -1.05 41.76
C THR A 21 -25.61 -2.01 42.94
N SER A 22 -26.57 -2.92 43.11
CA SER A 22 -26.55 -3.91 44.19
C SER A 22 -25.37 -4.87 44.01
N TYR A 23 -25.15 -5.37 42.79
CA TYR A 23 -24.05 -6.26 42.48
C TYR A 23 -22.68 -5.64 42.80
N LEU A 24 -22.48 -4.39 42.37
CA LEU A 24 -21.22 -3.68 42.62
C LEU A 24 -21.08 -3.35 44.11
N ALA A 25 -22.12 -2.86 44.78
CA ALA A 25 -22.06 -2.50 46.20
C ALA A 25 -21.72 -3.69 47.12
N ASP A 26 -22.07 -4.91 46.72
CA ASP A 26 -21.72 -6.15 47.43
C ASP A 26 -20.28 -6.62 47.15
N SER A 27 -19.60 -6.03 46.17
CA SER A 27 -18.23 -6.40 45.79
C SER A 27 -17.18 -5.84 46.77
N PRO A 28 -16.03 -6.52 46.95
CA PRO A 28 -14.94 -6.00 47.76
C PRO A 28 -14.45 -4.63 47.26
N LEU A 29 -14.11 -3.73 48.19
CA LEU A 29 -13.71 -2.34 47.94
C LEU A 29 -14.81 -1.42 47.38
N TYR A 30 -16.02 -1.92 47.12
CA TYR A 30 -17.14 -1.09 46.69
C TYR A 30 -18.04 -0.68 47.87
N ASN A 31 -18.77 0.41 47.67
CA ASN A 31 -19.97 0.74 48.43
C ASN A 31 -20.99 1.43 47.50
N GLN A 32 -22.17 1.73 48.04
CA GLN A 32 -23.16 2.56 47.37
C GLN A 32 -23.22 3.94 48.02
N ARG A 33 -23.19 5.01 47.21
CA ARG A 33 -23.34 6.40 47.65
C ARG A 33 -24.55 7.03 47.00
N LYS A 34 -25.10 8.08 47.62
CA LYS A 34 -26.20 8.87 47.08
C LYS A 34 -25.66 10.08 46.33
N ALA A 35 -26.41 10.58 45.35
CA ALA A 35 -26.05 11.81 44.63
C ALA A 35 -25.86 13.01 45.57
N SER A 36 -26.58 13.05 46.71
CA SER A 36 -26.43 14.09 47.74
C SER A 36 -25.11 14.07 48.49
N ASP A 37 -24.39 12.95 48.46
CA ASP A 37 -23.10 12.79 49.16
C ASP A 37 -21.95 13.42 48.35
N PHE A 38 -22.18 13.69 47.05
CA PHE A 38 -21.21 14.31 46.16
C PHE A 38 -21.38 15.83 46.11
N ASP A 39 -20.30 16.57 46.31
CA ASP A 39 -20.29 18.02 46.19
C ASP A 39 -19.88 18.43 44.77
N ILE A 40 -20.86 18.87 43.97
CA ILE A 40 -20.68 19.28 42.57
C ILE A 40 -19.66 20.41 42.43
N ALA A 41 -19.63 21.37 43.36
CA ALA A 41 -18.70 22.50 43.29
C ALA A 41 -17.26 22.04 43.59
N ARG A 42 -17.11 21.14 44.57
CA ARG A 42 -15.82 20.56 44.93
C ARG A 42 -15.36 19.44 44.00
N MET A 43 -16.23 18.91 43.14
CA MET A 43 -15.94 17.82 42.21
C MET A 43 -15.48 16.53 42.91
N CYS A 44 -15.98 16.29 44.13
CA CYS A 44 -15.71 15.07 44.88
C CYS A 44 -16.75 14.78 45.96
N ASP A 45 -16.88 13.52 46.35
CA ASP A 45 -17.40 13.11 47.65
C ASP A 45 -16.30 13.30 48.71
N LEU A 46 -16.49 14.30 49.57
CA LEU A 46 -15.48 14.76 50.52
C LEU A 46 -15.20 13.72 51.61
N ASP A 47 -16.24 13.03 52.08
CA ASP A 47 -16.14 12.02 53.14
C ASP A 47 -15.32 10.82 52.67
N MET A 48 -15.56 10.37 51.43
CA MET A 48 -14.74 9.32 50.82
C MET A 48 -13.28 9.70 50.65
N LEU A 49 -13.03 10.89 50.10
CA LEU A 49 -11.67 11.35 49.84
C LEU A 49 -10.90 11.56 51.14
N GLN A 50 -11.53 12.18 52.14
CA GLN A 50 -10.95 12.36 53.46
C GLN A 50 -10.61 11.01 54.07
N ARG A 51 -11.54 10.04 54.05
CA ARG A 51 -11.31 8.70 54.61
C ARG A 51 -10.09 8.01 54.01
N PHE A 52 -9.88 8.13 52.69
CA PHE A 52 -8.71 7.55 52.03
C PHE A 52 -7.40 8.22 52.48
N ILE A 53 -7.38 9.55 52.59
CA ILE A 53 -6.19 10.31 53.01
C ILE A 53 -5.91 10.09 54.50
N GLU A 54 -6.92 10.19 55.35
CA GLU A 54 -6.84 10.05 56.81
C GLU A 54 -6.44 8.63 57.22
N LYS A 55 -7.15 7.62 56.72
CA LYS A 55 -6.91 6.21 57.12
C LYS A 55 -5.81 5.53 56.31
N GLY A 56 -5.63 5.93 55.05
CA GLY A 56 -4.61 5.35 54.17
C GLY A 56 -3.25 6.03 54.32
N GLN A 57 -3.21 7.32 54.60
CA GLN A 57 -1.97 8.11 54.64
C GLN A 57 -1.84 8.92 55.94
N PRO A 58 -1.85 8.27 57.13
CA PRO A 58 -1.91 8.96 58.42
C PRO A 58 -0.76 9.96 58.64
N ASN A 59 0.44 9.65 58.13
CA ASN A 59 1.58 10.57 58.19
C ASN A 59 1.37 11.84 57.36
N ALA A 60 0.75 11.73 56.19
CA ALA A 60 0.42 12.89 55.37
C ALA A 60 -0.73 13.68 56.01
N TRP A 61 -1.74 12.98 56.51
CA TRP A 61 -2.89 13.57 57.21
C TRP A 61 -2.48 14.38 58.44
N ASN A 62 -1.66 13.83 59.33
CA ASN A 62 -1.17 14.55 60.51
C ASN A 62 -0.38 15.82 60.15
N LYS A 63 0.40 15.79 59.06
CA LYS A 63 1.11 16.98 58.56
C LYS A 63 0.15 18.00 57.97
N LEU A 64 -0.92 17.57 57.31
CA LEU A 64 -1.95 18.46 56.77
C LEU A 64 -2.72 19.15 57.89
N ILE A 65 -3.18 18.41 58.89
CA ILE A 65 -3.86 18.95 60.07
C ILE A 65 -2.93 19.88 60.85
N GLY A 66 -1.67 19.49 61.08
CA GLY A 66 -0.70 20.35 61.78
C GLY A 66 -0.43 21.69 61.08
N ARG A 67 -0.67 21.79 59.77
CA ARG A 67 -0.40 22.99 58.97
C ARG A 67 -1.64 23.82 58.65
N PHE A 68 -2.77 23.17 58.39
CA PHE A 68 -4.00 23.80 57.90
C PHE A 68 -5.18 23.68 58.87
N GLY A 69 -5.02 22.95 60.00
CA GLY A 69 -6.08 22.69 60.96
C GLY A 69 -7.30 22.04 60.30
N ASP A 70 -8.49 22.47 60.71
CA ASP A 70 -9.77 21.98 60.19
C ASP A 70 -9.97 22.28 58.69
N ASN A 71 -9.18 23.20 58.11
CA ASN A 71 -9.26 23.56 56.69
C ASN A 71 -8.44 22.63 55.77
N ALA A 72 -7.76 21.61 56.32
CA ALA A 72 -6.88 20.71 55.58
C ALA A 72 -7.51 20.13 54.30
N MET A 73 -8.72 19.56 54.39
CA MET A 73 -9.39 18.96 53.24
C MET A 73 -9.80 19.98 52.17
N ASN A 74 -10.19 21.20 52.56
CA ASN A 74 -10.51 22.23 51.58
C ASN A 74 -9.27 22.62 50.76
N GLU A 75 -8.08 22.68 51.38
CA GLU A 75 -6.84 22.96 50.65
C GLU A 75 -6.43 21.81 49.72
N VAL A 76 -6.63 20.54 50.14
CA VAL A 76 -6.44 19.37 49.28
C VAL A 76 -7.36 19.44 48.06
N VAL A 77 -8.66 19.68 48.26
CA VAL A 77 -9.65 19.77 47.20
C VAL A 77 -9.38 20.96 46.28
N LYS A 78 -9.01 22.11 46.82
CA LYS A 78 -8.65 23.30 46.05
C LYS A 78 -7.46 23.04 45.14
N GLU A 79 -6.43 22.37 45.66
CA GLU A 79 -5.23 22.05 44.92
C GLU A 79 -5.47 20.93 43.88
N TYR A 80 -6.31 19.95 44.18
CA TYR A 80 -6.82 18.96 43.22
C TYR A 80 -7.57 19.64 42.06
N ASN A 81 -8.55 20.49 42.38
CA ASN A 81 -9.36 21.22 41.40
C ASN A 81 -8.52 22.14 40.53
N LYS A 82 -7.57 22.87 41.14
CA LYS A 82 -6.63 23.73 40.42
C LYS A 82 -5.83 22.96 39.37
N ARG A 83 -5.44 21.71 39.62
CA ARG A 83 -4.75 20.89 38.62
C ARG A 83 -5.65 20.58 37.42
N LEU A 84 -6.88 20.12 37.68
CA LEU A 84 -7.84 19.83 36.62
C LEU A 84 -8.18 21.09 35.80
N ASP A 85 -8.36 22.23 36.47
CA ASP A 85 -8.69 23.50 35.82
C ASP A 85 -7.54 24.04 34.96
N ASN A 86 -6.29 23.74 35.34
CA ASN A 86 -5.10 24.01 34.54
C ASN A 86 -4.86 23.00 33.40
N GLY A 87 -5.78 22.07 33.17
CA GLY A 87 -5.71 21.09 32.08
C GLY A 87 -4.84 19.87 32.39
N ILE A 88 -4.43 19.66 33.65
CA ILE A 88 -3.78 18.40 34.04
C ILE A 88 -4.88 17.33 34.10
N GLY A 89 -4.80 16.33 33.21
CA GLY A 89 -5.81 15.29 33.10
C GLY A 89 -5.97 14.45 34.38
N LEU A 90 -7.20 14.00 34.65
CA LEU A 90 -7.56 13.21 35.83
C LEU A 90 -6.67 11.97 36.00
N LEU A 91 -6.36 11.27 34.91
CA LEU A 91 -5.50 10.08 34.92
C LEU A 91 -4.13 10.37 35.56
N LYS A 92 -3.50 11.49 35.18
CA LYS A 92 -2.20 11.89 35.72
C LYS A 92 -2.29 12.20 37.21
N VAL A 93 -3.35 12.90 37.61
CA VAL A 93 -3.62 13.25 39.01
C VAL A 93 -3.86 12.00 39.87
N LEU A 94 -4.56 10.99 39.35
CA LEU A 94 -4.75 9.71 40.03
C LEU A 94 -3.45 8.90 40.12
N ARG A 95 -2.63 8.88 39.05
CA ARG A 95 -1.39 8.10 39.01
C ARG A 95 -0.28 8.68 39.88
N GLU A 96 -0.03 9.98 39.78
CA GLU A 96 1.10 10.64 40.42
C GLU A 96 0.73 11.24 41.78
N GLY A 97 -0.56 11.49 42.02
CA GLY A 97 -1.01 12.30 43.14
C GLY A 97 -0.49 13.73 43.02
N PHE A 98 -0.21 14.35 44.16
CA PHE A 98 0.39 15.68 44.17
C PHE A 98 1.12 16.04 45.45
N THR A 99 1.88 17.14 45.40
CA THR A 99 2.56 17.69 46.57
C THR A 99 1.92 19.02 46.98
N LEU A 100 1.38 19.07 48.20
CA LEU A 100 0.84 20.30 48.81
C LEU A 100 1.83 20.82 49.86
N GLN A 101 2.52 21.92 49.52
CA GLN A 101 3.54 22.55 50.39
C GLN A 101 4.61 21.57 50.93
N GLY A 102 5.03 20.59 50.14
CA GLY A 102 6.01 19.57 50.54
C GLY A 102 5.41 18.30 51.17
N ILE A 103 4.08 18.22 51.32
CA ILE A 103 3.37 17.00 51.73
C ILE A 103 2.92 16.27 50.47
N LYS A 104 3.48 15.08 50.21
CA LYS A 104 3.03 14.21 49.11
C LYS A 104 1.73 13.52 49.49
N ILE A 105 0.74 13.60 48.61
CA ILE A 105 -0.61 13.06 48.77
C ILE A 105 -0.92 12.20 47.55
N LYS A 106 -1.25 10.93 47.78
CA LYS A 106 -1.85 10.06 46.76
C LYS A 106 -3.37 10.16 46.83
N LEU A 107 -4.02 10.05 45.68
CA LEU A 107 -5.49 9.98 45.58
C LEU A 107 -5.98 8.56 45.25
N LEU A 108 -5.06 7.71 44.81
CA LEU A 108 -5.31 6.33 44.43
C LEU A 108 -4.04 5.52 44.69
N GLN A 109 -4.19 4.25 45.02
CA GLN A 109 -3.08 3.31 45.09
C GLN A 109 -3.36 2.09 44.22
N PHE A 110 -2.57 1.89 43.16
CA PHE A 110 -2.72 0.70 42.34
C PHE A 110 -2.32 -0.57 43.08
N LYS A 111 -2.80 -1.71 42.57
CA LYS A 111 -2.46 -3.03 43.10
C LYS A 111 -0.94 -3.21 42.99
N PRO A 112 -0.23 -3.42 44.11
CA PRO A 112 1.21 -3.65 44.06
C PRO A 112 1.50 -5.03 43.49
N ASP A 113 2.55 -5.13 42.66
CA ASP A 113 2.99 -6.41 42.06
C ASP A 113 3.55 -7.37 43.10
N GLN A 114 4.13 -6.83 44.18
CA GLN A 114 4.78 -7.59 45.25
C GLN A 114 3.96 -7.60 46.54
N GLN A 115 3.62 -8.79 47.03
CA GLN A 115 2.94 -8.94 48.33
C GLN A 115 3.81 -8.52 49.54
N LYS A 116 5.15 -8.45 49.37
CA LYS A 116 6.10 -8.07 50.44
C LYS A 116 6.07 -6.59 50.81
N ASN A 117 5.47 -5.75 49.97
CA ASN A 117 5.39 -4.31 50.17
C ASN A 117 4.15 -3.94 51.01
N LEU A 118 4.11 -4.42 52.26
CA LEU A 118 2.97 -4.33 53.18
C LEU A 118 2.31 -2.93 53.22
N PRO A 119 3.05 -1.80 53.30
CA PRO A 119 2.42 -0.46 53.32
C PRO A 119 1.64 -0.11 52.04
N PHE A 120 2.09 -0.59 50.87
CA PHE A 120 1.38 -0.36 49.60
C PHE A 120 0.17 -1.26 49.46
N VAL A 121 0.26 -2.51 49.93
CA VAL A 121 -0.88 -3.45 49.98
C VAL A 121 -1.97 -2.91 50.89
N GLU A 122 -1.59 -2.45 52.10
CA GLU A 122 -2.52 -1.84 53.05
C GLU A 122 -3.22 -0.61 52.46
N LEU A 123 -2.46 0.29 51.82
CA LEU A 123 -3.03 1.48 51.18
C LEU A 123 -3.95 1.13 50.00
N TYR A 124 -3.59 0.12 49.19
CA TYR A 124 -4.45 -0.40 48.12
C TYR A 124 -5.78 -0.93 48.68
N GLN A 125 -5.75 -1.67 49.79
CA GLN A 125 -6.96 -2.14 50.48
C GLN A 125 -7.80 -1.00 51.10
N LYS A 126 -7.24 0.21 51.22
CA LYS A 126 -8.00 1.40 51.63
C LYS A 126 -8.70 2.11 50.47
N ASN A 127 -8.39 1.76 49.22
CA ASN A 127 -9.18 2.27 48.10
C ASN A 127 -10.65 1.91 48.31
N CYS A 128 -11.52 2.82 47.92
CA CYS A 128 -12.96 2.58 47.94
C CYS A 128 -13.58 3.12 46.67
N PHE A 129 -14.23 2.24 45.94
CA PHE A 129 -15.06 2.56 44.80
C PHE A 129 -16.50 2.79 45.27
N SER A 130 -17.22 3.65 44.58
CA SER A 130 -18.65 3.84 44.80
C SER A 130 -19.41 3.83 43.52
N VAL A 131 -20.56 3.18 43.53
CA VAL A 131 -21.58 3.36 42.50
C VAL A 131 -22.63 4.35 43.02
N VAL A 132 -22.94 5.36 42.21
CA VAL A 132 -23.94 6.39 42.49
C VAL A 132 -24.99 6.34 41.40
N ARG A 133 -26.25 6.28 41.79
CA ARG A 133 -27.40 6.33 40.89
C ARG A 133 -27.95 7.73 40.74
N GLN A 134 -28.51 8.03 39.56
CA GLN A 134 -29.24 9.28 39.30
C GLN A 134 -28.41 10.50 39.74
N MET A 135 -27.17 10.54 39.24
CA MET A 135 -26.14 11.46 39.68
C MET A 135 -26.35 12.83 39.06
N ARG A 136 -26.71 13.83 39.89
CA ARG A 136 -26.68 15.24 39.50
C ARG A 136 -25.24 15.72 39.41
N TYR A 137 -24.88 16.32 38.28
CA TYR A 137 -23.50 16.69 37.97
C TYR A 137 -23.30 18.18 37.66
N SER A 138 -24.38 18.99 37.70
CA SER A 138 -24.30 20.43 37.47
C SER A 138 -25.26 21.22 38.38
N ASN A 139 -24.81 22.40 38.80
CA ASN A 139 -25.64 23.41 39.48
C ASN A 139 -26.07 24.57 38.57
N SER A 140 -25.61 24.59 37.31
CA SER A 140 -25.74 25.73 36.41
C SER A 140 -25.91 25.32 34.94
N GLY A 141 -26.39 26.25 34.12
CA GLY A 141 -26.56 26.04 32.68
C GLY A 141 -27.67 25.04 32.33
N ASN A 142 -27.62 24.52 31.10
CA ASN A 142 -28.61 23.59 30.56
C ASN A 142 -28.59 22.23 31.28
N ASP A 143 -27.49 21.89 31.96
CA ASP A 143 -27.34 20.64 32.71
C ASP A 143 -27.93 20.67 34.14
N ARG A 144 -28.48 21.79 34.60
CA ARG A 144 -28.88 21.97 36.02
C ARG A 144 -29.91 20.93 36.50
N THR A 145 -30.77 20.45 35.62
CA THR A 145 -31.81 19.45 35.93
C THR A 145 -31.45 18.06 35.44
N ASN A 146 -30.26 17.89 34.85
CA ASN A 146 -29.85 16.63 34.25
C ASN A 146 -29.21 15.71 35.28
N GLU A 147 -29.53 14.43 35.15
CA GLU A 147 -29.02 13.33 35.96
C GLU A 147 -28.41 12.29 35.03
N LEU A 148 -27.33 11.64 35.48
CA LEU A 148 -26.72 10.48 34.84
C LEU A 148 -27.20 9.22 35.56
N ASP A 149 -27.56 8.17 34.80
CA ASP A 149 -28.15 6.96 35.39
C ASP A 149 -27.20 6.29 36.40
N LEU A 150 -25.93 6.12 36.03
CA LEU A 150 -24.88 5.62 36.93
C LEU A 150 -23.58 6.42 36.81
N VAL A 151 -22.89 6.57 37.93
CA VAL A 151 -21.53 7.10 38.00
C VAL A 151 -20.70 6.22 38.94
N ILE A 152 -19.47 5.91 38.54
CA ILE A 152 -18.50 5.25 39.43
C ILE A 152 -17.49 6.29 39.93
N LEU A 153 -17.37 6.37 41.25
CA LEU A 153 -16.38 7.18 41.95
C LEU A 153 -15.22 6.30 42.43
N ILE A 154 -14.01 6.86 42.47
CA ILE A 154 -12.81 6.25 43.05
C ILE A 154 -12.32 7.17 44.15
N ASN A 155 -12.36 6.72 45.41
CA ASN A 155 -12.01 7.52 46.59
C ASN A 155 -12.74 8.87 46.60
N GLY A 156 -13.99 8.90 46.13
CA GLY A 156 -14.84 10.08 46.03
C GLY A 156 -14.65 10.94 44.77
N ILE A 157 -13.72 10.59 43.88
CA ILE A 157 -13.45 11.32 42.63
C ILE A 157 -14.21 10.65 41.47
N PRO A 158 -14.95 11.39 40.64
CA PRO A 158 -15.71 10.80 39.54
C PRO A 158 -14.75 10.31 38.45
N PHE A 159 -14.92 9.05 38.04
CA PHE A 159 -14.03 8.38 37.10
C PHE A 159 -14.71 8.08 35.76
N LEU A 160 -15.90 7.45 35.79
CA LEU A 160 -16.69 7.13 34.61
C LEU A 160 -18.18 7.38 34.83
N THR A 161 -18.90 7.55 33.73
CA THR A 161 -20.36 7.75 33.72
C THR A 161 -21.03 6.71 32.82
N CYS A 162 -22.28 6.38 33.11
CA CYS A 162 -23.10 5.50 32.28
C CYS A 162 -24.50 6.08 32.08
N GLU A 163 -25.00 5.96 30.85
CA GLU A 163 -26.43 6.04 30.54
C GLU A 163 -26.92 4.61 30.28
N LEU A 164 -28.01 4.23 30.95
CA LEU A 164 -28.62 2.92 30.81
C LEU A 164 -29.91 3.04 30.00
N LYS A 165 -30.15 2.07 29.13
CA LYS A 165 -31.36 2.00 28.30
C LYS A 165 -31.92 0.59 28.36
N ASN A 166 -33.22 0.45 28.16
CA ASN A 166 -33.87 -0.84 28.21
C ASN A 166 -34.83 -1.01 27.03
N GLU A 167 -34.65 -2.07 26.25
CA GLU A 167 -35.47 -2.30 25.06
C GLU A 167 -36.95 -2.53 25.40
N PHE A 168 -37.26 -3.02 26.61
CA PHE A 168 -38.64 -3.18 27.08
C PHE A 168 -39.39 -1.84 27.24
N THR A 169 -38.67 -0.73 27.39
CA THR A 169 -39.25 0.63 27.43
C THR A 169 -39.20 1.32 26.07
N GLY A 170 -38.74 0.62 25.02
CA GLY A 170 -38.56 1.17 23.68
C GLY A 170 -37.31 2.03 23.51
N GLN A 171 -36.35 1.97 24.45
CA GLN A 171 -35.09 2.69 24.38
C GLN A 171 -33.90 1.74 24.18
N ASN A 172 -32.89 2.17 23.43
CA ASN A 172 -31.66 1.40 23.15
C ASN A 172 -30.42 2.30 23.19
N ILE A 173 -29.24 1.73 22.87
CA ILE A 173 -27.97 2.48 22.79
C ILE A 173 -28.05 3.76 21.96
N VAL A 174 -28.86 3.84 20.89
CA VAL A 174 -29.00 5.03 20.05
C VAL A 174 -29.61 6.18 20.85
N ASN A 175 -30.59 5.90 21.70
CA ASN A 175 -31.20 6.91 22.56
C ASN A 175 -30.18 7.45 23.57
N GLY A 176 -29.39 6.58 24.22
CA GLY A 176 -28.35 7.01 25.16
C GLY A 176 -27.20 7.78 24.49
N MET A 177 -26.77 7.37 23.30
CA MET A 177 -25.78 8.13 22.52
C MET A 177 -26.32 9.51 22.14
N THR A 178 -27.59 9.59 21.71
CA THR A 178 -28.24 10.86 21.38
C THR A 178 -28.34 11.78 22.61
N GLN A 179 -28.61 11.22 23.78
CA GLN A 179 -28.66 11.96 25.04
C GLN A 179 -27.30 12.61 25.36
N TYR A 180 -26.19 11.88 25.22
CA TYR A 180 -24.85 12.46 25.36
C TYR A 180 -24.51 13.51 24.30
N ARG A 181 -25.01 13.37 23.06
CA ARG A 181 -24.75 14.34 21.98
C ARG A 181 -25.52 15.65 22.12
N THR A 182 -26.76 15.59 22.63
CA THR A 182 -27.71 16.71 22.58
C THR A 182 -27.98 17.33 23.94
N SER A 183 -28.01 16.51 24.99
CA SER A 183 -28.56 16.85 26.30
C SER A 183 -27.50 16.89 27.40
N ARG A 184 -26.22 16.75 27.06
CA ARG A 184 -25.08 16.81 27.99
C ARG A 184 -24.09 17.85 27.47
N ASP A 185 -23.85 18.94 28.20
CA ASP A 185 -22.93 19.98 27.73
C ASP A 185 -21.48 19.45 27.73
N MET A 186 -20.84 19.44 26.56
CA MET A 186 -19.43 19.02 26.43
C MET A 186 -18.45 19.88 27.25
N ASN A 187 -18.81 21.11 27.60
CA ASN A 187 -17.99 22.00 28.42
C ASN A 187 -18.22 21.80 29.93
N ASN A 188 -19.17 20.93 30.30
CA ASN A 188 -19.43 20.61 31.68
C ASN A 188 -18.16 20.08 32.35
N ARG A 189 -17.78 20.71 33.46
CA ARG A 189 -16.57 20.39 34.21
C ARG A 189 -16.55 18.95 34.72
N PHE A 190 -17.72 18.39 35.07
CA PHE A 190 -17.82 17.02 35.54
C PHE A 190 -17.56 16.01 34.41
N LEU A 191 -18.28 16.16 33.30
CA LEU A 191 -18.19 15.26 32.16
C LEU A 191 -16.80 15.31 31.51
N ARG A 192 -16.25 16.51 31.30
CA ARG A 192 -14.93 16.70 30.65
C ARG A 192 -13.77 16.03 31.41
N ASN A 193 -13.89 15.87 32.72
CA ASN A 193 -12.83 15.29 33.55
C ASN A 193 -12.97 13.77 33.72
N CYS A 194 -14.14 13.19 33.46
CA CYS A 194 -14.31 11.73 33.44
C CYS A 194 -13.50 11.14 32.28
N LEU A 195 -12.97 9.93 32.47
CA LEU A 195 -12.08 9.31 31.48
C LEU A 195 -12.83 8.55 30.38
N VAL A 196 -14.06 8.13 30.66
CA VAL A 196 -14.91 7.39 29.73
C VAL A 196 -16.39 7.55 30.09
N HIS A 197 -17.24 7.57 29.06
CA HIS A 197 -18.69 7.59 29.16
C HIS A 197 -19.24 6.35 28.45
N PHE A 198 -20.03 5.54 29.16
CA PHE A 198 -20.67 4.34 28.61
C PHE A 198 -22.15 4.58 28.31
N VAL A 199 -22.64 3.93 27.28
CA VAL A 199 -24.07 3.71 27.03
C VAL A 199 -24.28 2.21 27.00
N ILE A 200 -25.16 1.70 27.85
CA ILE A 200 -25.40 0.26 28.01
C ILE A 200 -26.90 0.01 27.83
N ASP A 201 -27.26 -0.91 26.94
CA ASP A 201 -28.59 -1.49 26.91
C ASP A 201 -28.55 -2.99 27.28
N ASN A 202 -29.65 -3.70 27.01
CA ASN A 202 -29.76 -5.12 27.35
C ASN A 202 -28.75 -6.00 26.61
N ASN A 203 -28.34 -5.58 25.40
CA ASN A 203 -27.62 -6.40 24.43
C ASN A 203 -26.29 -5.81 23.99
N ARG A 204 -26.09 -4.50 24.04
CA ARG A 204 -24.95 -3.78 23.46
C ARG A 204 -24.39 -2.72 24.40
N VAL A 205 -23.10 -2.43 24.22
CA VAL A 205 -22.35 -1.42 24.96
C VAL A 205 -21.59 -0.53 23.99
N MET A 206 -21.76 0.78 24.15
CA MET A 206 -21.01 1.81 23.45
C MET A 206 -20.23 2.65 24.45
N MET A 207 -19.07 3.17 24.04
CA MET A 207 -18.24 4.03 24.89
C MET A 207 -17.63 5.20 24.13
N THR A 208 -17.37 6.30 24.83
CA THR A 208 -16.60 7.43 24.29
C THR A 208 -15.70 8.02 25.36
N THR A 209 -14.50 8.46 24.98
CA THR A 209 -13.54 9.12 25.88
C THR A 209 -13.66 10.63 25.86
N LYS A 210 -14.50 11.18 24.97
CA LYS A 210 -14.65 12.62 24.80
C LYS A 210 -16.00 12.99 24.17
N LEU A 211 -16.73 13.86 24.85
CA LEU A 211 -17.92 14.51 24.30
C LEU A 211 -17.54 15.69 23.39
N ALA A 212 -18.22 15.77 22.26
CA ALA A 212 -18.09 16.81 21.24
C ALA A 212 -19.45 17.17 20.63
N ASN A 213 -20.52 17.16 21.44
CA ASN A 213 -21.91 17.35 21.00
C ASN A 213 -22.26 16.37 19.86
N GLU A 214 -22.87 16.83 18.75
CA GLU A 214 -23.21 16.00 17.59
C GLU A 214 -22.01 15.25 16.99
N ASP A 215 -20.80 15.83 17.09
CA ASP A 215 -19.56 15.21 16.60
C ASP A 215 -19.00 14.14 17.56
N THR A 216 -19.70 13.82 18.65
CA THR A 216 -19.28 12.77 19.59
C THR A 216 -19.27 11.42 18.88
N GLN A 217 -18.09 10.82 18.80
CA GLN A 217 -17.89 9.47 18.28
C GLN A 217 -17.96 8.47 19.42
N PHE A 218 -18.82 7.46 19.24
CA PHE A 218 -18.94 6.32 20.13
C PHE A 218 -18.30 5.11 19.47
N LEU A 219 -17.60 4.31 20.27
CA LEU A 219 -16.96 3.08 19.88
C LEU A 219 -17.70 1.91 20.53
N PRO A 220 -17.93 0.80 19.81
CA PRO A 220 -18.46 -0.40 20.44
C PRO A 220 -17.48 -0.96 21.46
N PHE A 221 -18.02 -1.50 22.55
CA PHE A 221 -17.28 -2.16 23.62
C PHE A 221 -17.81 -3.56 23.89
N ASN A 222 -18.36 -4.21 22.85
CA ASN A 222 -18.98 -5.53 22.90
C ASN A 222 -17.92 -6.66 22.89
N ILE A 223 -18.33 -7.85 23.34
CA ILE A 223 -17.56 -9.10 23.31
C ILE A 223 -17.34 -9.59 21.88
N ASP A 224 -18.41 -9.53 21.09
CA ASP A 224 -18.50 -9.90 19.68
C ASP A 224 -19.41 -8.87 18.97
N THR A 225 -19.71 -9.05 17.68
CA THR A 225 -20.68 -8.21 16.94
C THR A 225 -21.96 -8.00 17.74
N GLU A 226 -22.49 -9.10 18.27
CA GLU A 226 -23.54 -9.11 19.27
C GLU A 226 -23.01 -9.78 20.52
N ASN A 227 -23.30 -9.21 21.69
CA ASN A 227 -22.85 -9.84 22.91
C ASN A 227 -23.53 -11.21 23.05
N PRO A 228 -22.78 -12.26 23.40
CA PRO A 228 -23.32 -13.60 23.52
C PRO A 228 -24.41 -13.66 24.59
N ILE A 229 -25.43 -14.48 24.34
CA ILE A 229 -26.51 -14.72 25.31
C ILE A 229 -25.91 -15.36 26.56
N VAL A 230 -26.22 -14.79 27.72
CA VAL A 230 -25.84 -15.33 29.02
C VAL A 230 -27.09 -15.94 29.65
N GLU A 231 -27.07 -17.24 29.89
CA GLU A 231 -28.23 -17.92 30.48
C GLU A 231 -28.59 -17.31 31.85
N GLY A 232 -29.83 -16.82 31.97
CA GLY A 232 -30.34 -16.21 33.20
C GLY A 232 -29.82 -14.80 33.51
N ASP A 233 -29.11 -14.15 32.59
CA ASP A 233 -28.60 -12.78 32.78
C ASP A 233 -28.63 -11.95 31.49
N TYR A 234 -28.27 -10.67 31.57
CA TYR A 234 -28.12 -9.79 30.42
C TYR A 234 -26.85 -10.13 29.64
N ALA A 235 -26.90 -9.99 28.32
CA ALA A 235 -25.72 -10.16 27.46
C ALA A 235 -24.62 -9.12 27.81
N THR A 236 -25.01 -7.96 28.33
CA THR A 236 -24.10 -6.91 28.82
C THR A 236 -23.58 -7.13 30.25
N SER A 237 -23.89 -8.26 30.88
CA SER A 237 -23.53 -8.52 32.29
C SER A 237 -22.03 -8.56 32.58
N TYR A 238 -21.19 -8.82 31.58
CA TYR A 238 -19.73 -8.70 31.71
C TYR A 238 -19.29 -7.29 32.13
N MET A 239 -20.09 -6.25 31.88
CA MET A 239 -19.77 -4.89 32.29
C MET A 239 -19.67 -4.78 33.81
N TRP A 240 -20.61 -5.32 34.58
CA TRP A 240 -20.53 -5.27 36.05
C TRP A 240 -19.83 -6.46 36.67
N LYS A 241 -19.82 -7.63 36.01
CA LYS A 241 -19.15 -8.83 36.52
C LYS A 241 -17.64 -8.84 36.31
N ASP A 242 -17.14 -8.17 35.27
CA ASP A 242 -15.71 -8.10 34.95
C ASP A 242 -15.22 -6.65 34.88
N ILE A 243 -15.76 -5.83 33.96
CA ILE A 243 -15.16 -4.53 33.63
C ILE A 243 -15.20 -3.53 34.79
N PHE A 244 -16.34 -3.39 35.46
CA PHE A 244 -16.53 -2.47 36.58
C PHE A 244 -16.05 -3.01 37.93
N GLN A 245 -15.42 -4.18 37.97
CA GLN A 245 -14.79 -4.66 39.19
C GLN A 245 -13.59 -3.77 39.55
N ALA A 246 -13.37 -3.54 40.85
CA ALA A 246 -12.34 -2.60 41.34
C ALA A 246 -10.95 -2.90 40.76
N ASP A 247 -10.54 -4.17 40.81
CA ASP A 247 -9.26 -4.62 40.24
C ASP A 247 -9.18 -4.46 38.73
N SER A 248 -10.28 -4.69 38.03
CA SER A 248 -10.37 -4.54 36.59
C SER A 248 -10.21 -3.06 36.18
N LEU A 249 -10.91 -2.16 36.87
CA LEU A 249 -10.80 -0.71 36.64
C LEU A 249 -9.42 -0.18 37.00
N LEU A 250 -8.81 -0.66 38.08
CA LEU A 250 -7.43 -0.29 38.46
C LEU A 250 -6.43 -0.74 37.39
N ASN A 251 -6.53 -1.97 36.90
CA ASN A 251 -5.70 -2.46 35.80
C ASN A 251 -5.91 -1.65 34.51
N ILE A 252 -7.16 -1.32 34.16
CA ILE A 252 -7.46 -0.46 33.00
C ILE A 252 -6.80 0.92 33.17
N LEU A 253 -6.96 1.54 34.35
CA LEU A 253 -6.37 2.83 34.69
C LEU A 253 -4.84 2.82 34.70
N GLN A 254 -4.22 1.73 35.13
CA GLN A 254 -2.76 1.62 35.25
C GLN A 254 -2.13 1.32 33.89
N ASP A 255 -2.63 0.30 33.21
CA ASP A 255 -1.89 -0.36 32.13
C ASP A 255 -2.48 -0.05 30.75
N PHE A 256 -3.79 0.21 30.66
CA PHE A 256 -4.47 0.33 29.37
C PHE A 256 -4.78 1.78 28.94
N ILE A 257 -5.29 2.64 29.82
CA ILE A 257 -5.60 4.02 29.45
C ILE A 257 -4.30 4.78 29.18
N LYS A 258 -4.22 5.40 28.00
CA LYS A 258 -3.05 6.20 27.60
C LYS A 258 -3.48 7.60 27.16
N GLN A 259 -2.61 8.56 27.41
CA GLN A 259 -2.80 9.96 27.04
C GLN A 259 -1.54 10.44 26.31
N TYR A 260 -1.70 10.90 25.07
CA TYR A 260 -0.59 11.40 24.27
C TYR A 260 -1.00 12.67 23.52
N ILE A 261 -0.01 13.43 23.07
CA ILE A 261 -0.23 14.63 22.25
C ILE A 261 0.14 14.25 20.82
N PRO A 262 -0.80 14.25 19.86
CA PRO A 262 -0.49 13.97 18.47
C PRO A 262 0.60 14.92 17.97
N ARG A 263 1.65 14.38 17.32
CA ARG A 263 2.75 15.20 16.77
C ARG A 263 2.27 16.25 15.76
N SER A 264 1.13 15.99 15.11
CA SER A 264 0.47 16.89 14.16
C SER A 264 -0.35 18.01 14.81
N ASP A 265 -0.65 17.93 16.11
CA ASP A 265 -1.48 18.93 16.78
C ASP A 265 -0.63 20.07 17.36
N LEU A 266 -0.58 21.18 16.62
CA LEU A 266 0.08 22.43 17.04
C LEU A 266 -0.49 22.99 18.35
N LYS A 267 -1.75 22.68 18.69
CA LYS A 267 -2.40 23.13 19.92
C LYS A 267 -2.08 22.23 21.12
N LYS A 268 -1.25 21.20 20.93
CA LYS A 268 -0.79 20.27 21.96
C LYS A 268 -1.93 19.65 22.77
N ARG A 269 -3.08 19.35 22.14
CA ARG A 269 -4.21 18.78 22.86
C ARG A 269 -3.92 17.31 23.16
N VAL A 270 -4.22 16.92 24.40
CA VAL A 270 -4.08 15.55 24.85
C VAL A 270 -5.24 14.71 24.30
N VAL A 271 -4.91 13.56 23.73
CA VAL A 271 -5.86 12.54 23.27
C VAL A 271 -5.83 11.38 24.27
N THR A 272 -6.99 11.02 24.81
CA THR A 272 -7.16 9.85 25.68
C THR A 272 -7.59 8.64 24.86
N ILE A 273 -6.80 7.57 24.94
CA ILE A 273 -7.15 6.26 24.40
C ILE A 273 -7.61 5.38 25.56
N PHE A 274 -8.83 4.87 25.43
CA PHE A 274 -9.34 3.75 26.21
C PHE A 274 -9.24 2.48 25.34
N PRO A 275 -8.85 1.31 25.89
CA PRO A 275 -8.69 0.09 25.09
C PRO A 275 -10.03 -0.30 24.47
N ARG A 276 -10.00 -0.86 23.26
CA ARG A 276 -11.17 -1.59 22.73
C ARG A 276 -11.30 -2.93 23.44
N TYR A 277 -12.50 -3.50 23.45
CA TYR A 277 -12.75 -4.73 24.21
C TYR A 277 -11.86 -5.89 23.77
N HIS A 278 -11.73 -6.16 22.46
CA HIS A 278 -10.87 -7.24 21.94
C HIS A 278 -9.38 -7.04 22.29
N GLN A 279 -8.92 -5.79 22.36
CA GLN A 279 -7.55 -5.46 22.74
C GLN A 279 -7.30 -5.76 24.23
N LEU A 280 -8.25 -5.34 25.08
CA LEU A 280 -8.24 -5.63 26.51
C LEU A 280 -8.28 -7.14 26.78
N ARG A 281 -9.22 -7.84 26.14
CA ARG A 281 -9.42 -9.30 26.25
C ARG A 281 -8.18 -10.07 25.82
N CYS A 282 -7.63 -9.77 24.63
CA CYS A 282 -6.45 -10.43 24.08
C CYS A 282 -5.26 -10.34 25.03
N VAL A 283 -4.90 -9.11 25.46
CA VAL A 283 -3.75 -8.91 26.35
C VAL A 283 -3.99 -9.59 27.69
N ARG A 284 -5.17 -9.45 28.31
CA ARG A 284 -5.47 -10.09 29.60
C ARG A 284 -5.40 -11.62 29.54
N ARG A 285 -5.95 -12.23 28.49
CA ARG A 285 -5.90 -13.70 28.31
C ARG A 285 -4.45 -14.18 28.19
N ILE A 286 -3.63 -13.51 27.39
CA ILE A 286 -2.21 -13.85 27.24
C ILE A 286 -1.47 -13.68 28.56
N MET A 287 -1.63 -12.55 29.24
CA MET A 287 -0.97 -12.28 30.52
C MET A 287 -1.36 -13.29 31.60
N SER A 288 -2.63 -13.70 31.65
CA SER A 288 -3.11 -14.72 32.58
C SER A 288 -2.47 -16.07 32.31
N ASP A 289 -2.44 -16.50 31.05
CA ASP A 289 -1.89 -17.80 30.65
C ASP A 289 -0.36 -17.88 30.85
N VAL A 290 0.36 -16.81 30.50
CA VAL A 290 1.81 -16.69 30.76
C VAL A 290 2.12 -16.73 32.25
N LYS A 291 1.28 -16.10 33.08
CA LYS A 291 1.46 -16.11 34.54
C LYS A 291 1.23 -17.50 35.14
N GLU A 292 0.29 -18.26 34.59
CA GLU A 292 -0.04 -19.61 35.04
C GLU A 292 0.97 -20.66 34.56
N LYS A 293 1.28 -20.66 33.26
CA LYS A 293 2.10 -21.70 32.61
C LYS A 293 3.58 -21.37 32.52
N GLY A 294 3.97 -20.12 32.74
CA GLY A 294 5.35 -19.66 32.64
C GLY A 294 5.84 -19.47 31.20
N ILE A 295 7.12 -19.70 30.97
CA ILE A 295 7.81 -19.51 29.69
C ILE A 295 7.75 -20.76 28.80
N GLY A 296 7.96 -20.60 27.48
CA GLY A 296 8.08 -21.70 26.52
C GLY A 296 6.83 -21.95 25.67
N HIS A 297 5.80 -21.11 25.82
CA HIS A 297 4.51 -21.27 25.15
C HIS A 297 4.37 -20.35 23.93
N ASN A 298 3.49 -20.75 23.02
CA ASN A 298 3.22 -20.04 21.78
C ASN A 298 1.78 -19.52 21.77
N TYR A 299 1.61 -18.30 21.26
CA TYR A 299 0.33 -17.63 21.19
C TYR A 299 0.12 -17.08 19.79
N LEU A 300 -0.93 -17.52 19.11
CA LEU A 300 -1.39 -16.93 17.85
C LEU A 300 -2.58 -16.01 18.13
N VAL A 301 -2.47 -14.76 17.70
CA VAL A 301 -3.56 -13.78 17.75
C VAL A 301 -4.02 -13.48 16.32
N GLN A 302 -5.24 -13.88 16.00
CA GLN A 302 -5.88 -13.63 14.71
C GLN A 302 -6.73 -12.37 14.79
N HIS A 303 -6.16 -11.21 14.48
CA HIS A 303 -6.88 -9.93 14.52
C HIS A 303 -6.94 -9.30 13.13
N SER A 304 -8.13 -8.87 12.70
CA SER A 304 -8.37 -8.23 11.40
C SER A 304 -7.41 -7.08 11.10
N ALA A 305 -7.10 -6.87 9.82
CA ALA A 305 -6.23 -5.78 9.39
C ALA A 305 -6.89 -4.43 9.65
N GLY A 306 -6.26 -3.56 10.45
CA GLY A 306 -6.83 -2.27 10.85
C GLY A 306 -7.56 -2.26 12.19
N SER A 307 -7.64 -3.41 12.87
CA SER A 307 -8.18 -3.56 14.24
C SER A 307 -7.40 -2.85 15.36
N GLY A 308 -6.23 -2.29 15.06
CA GLY A 308 -5.35 -1.66 16.04
C GLY A 308 -4.33 -2.61 16.69
N LYS A 309 -3.89 -3.66 15.99
CA LYS A 309 -2.87 -4.64 16.46
C LYS A 309 -1.63 -4.01 17.08
N SER A 310 -1.12 -2.92 16.50
CA SER A 310 0.05 -2.20 17.02
C SER A 310 -0.13 -1.76 18.48
N LYS A 311 -1.35 -1.35 18.87
CA LYS A 311 -1.69 -1.04 20.28
C LYS A 311 -1.69 -2.28 21.16
N SER A 312 -2.27 -3.38 20.70
CA SER A 312 -2.23 -4.67 21.42
C SER A 312 -0.80 -5.15 21.63
N ILE A 313 0.06 -5.04 20.61
CA ILE A 313 1.50 -5.36 20.71
C ILE A 313 2.20 -4.46 21.72
N ALA A 314 1.92 -3.15 21.72
CA ALA A 314 2.51 -2.21 22.67
C ALA A 314 2.08 -2.49 24.13
N TRP A 315 0.78 -2.70 24.38
CA TRP A 315 0.28 -3.08 25.71
C TRP A 315 0.88 -4.42 26.17
N LEU A 316 0.96 -5.42 25.27
CA LEU A 316 1.53 -6.72 25.58
C LEU A 316 3.03 -6.60 25.92
N ALA A 317 3.82 -5.91 25.09
CA ALA A 317 5.26 -5.77 25.31
C ALA A 317 5.58 -5.11 26.66
N HIS A 318 4.85 -4.05 27.02
CA HIS A 318 5.03 -3.36 28.30
C HIS A 318 4.63 -4.27 29.47
N GLN A 319 3.46 -4.92 29.41
CA GLN A 319 3.01 -5.77 30.51
C GLN A 319 3.88 -7.01 30.69
N LEU A 320 4.39 -7.61 29.60
CA LEU A 320 5.38 -8.71 29.69
C LEU A 320 6.69 -8.26 30.33
N SER A 321 7.13 -7.02 30.09
CA SER A 321 8.36 -6.47 30.70
C SER A 321 8.26 -6.24 32.21
N ASP A 322 7.04 -6.02 32.70
CA ASP A 322 6.74 -5.81 34.12
C ASP A 322 6.15 -7.06 34.78
N LEU A 323 6.17 -8.23 34.11
CA LEU A 323 5.60 -9.46 34.64
C LEU A 323 6.62 -10.22 35.49
N PHE A 324 6.28 -10.48 36.75
CA PHE A 324 7.10 -11.22 37.71
C PHE A 324 6.44 -12.54 38.13
N ASP A 325 7.27 -13.55 38.40
CA ASP A 325 6.83 -14.81 39.00
C ASP A 325 6.60 -14.70 40.52
N ASN A 326 6.15 -15.78 41.15
CA ASN A 326 5.88 -15.82 42.59
C ASN A 326 7.12 -15.61 43.48
N GLU A 327 8.33 -15.68 42.91
CA GLU A 327 9.60 -15.41 43.60
C GLU A 327 10.10 -13.97 43.40
N ASP A 328 9.27 -13.08 42.83
CA ASP A 328 9.61 -11.71 42.44
C ASP A 328 10.71 -11.62 41.36
N LYS A 329 10.87 -12.64 40.51
CA LYS A 329 11.81 -12.60 39.38
C LYS A 329 11.06 -12.31 38.07
N PRO A 330 11.61 -11.47 37.18
CA PRO A 330 10.95 -11.09 35.94
C PRO A 330 10.81 -12.30 35.02
N ILE A 331 9.61 -12.70 34.60
CA ILE A 331 9.37 -13.91 33.79
C ILE A 331 10.20 -13.87 32.49
N PHE A 332 10.37 -12.68 31.91
CA PHE A 332 11.24 -12.44 30.76
C PHE A 332 12.34 -11.44 31.10
N ASP A 333 13.56 -11.72 30.66
CA ASP A 333 14.69 -10.80 30.76
C ASP A 333 14.58 -9.72 29.69
N SER A 334 14.25 -10.12 28.45
CA SER A 334 14.07 -9.21 27.30
C SER A 334 12.88 -9.58 26.42
N ILE A 335 12.20 -8.55 25.92
CA ILE A 335 11.07 -8.63 25.00
C ILE A 335 11.54 -8.09 23.65
N ILE A 336 11.41 -8.90 22.61
CA ILE A 336 11.84 -8.57 21.25
C ILE A 336 10.61 -8.46 20.37
N VAL A 337 10.34 -7.28 19.84
CA VAL A 337 9.27 -7.02 18.88
C VAL A 337 9.87 -7.05 17.47
N VAL A 338 9.42 -8.01 16.68
CA VAL A 338 9.89 -8.28 15.32
C VAL A 338 8.83 -7.86 14.32
N THR A 339 9.19 -7.02 13.36
CA THR A 339 8.30 -6.63 12.27
C THR A 339 8.97 -6.82 10.91
N ASP A 340 8.19 -6.94 9.84
CA ASP A 340 8.69 -7.18 8.48
C ASP A 340 9.38 -5.95 7.86
N ARG A 341 9.10 -4.71 8.31
CA ARG A 341 9.52 -3.49 7.58
C ARG A 341 9.93 -2.33 8.47
N ILE A 342 10.98 -1.61 8.02
CA ILE A 342 11.53 -0.39 8.64
C ILE A 342 10.46 0.67 8.96
N VAL A 343 9.41 0.80 8.12
CA VAL A 343 8.36 1.81 8.33
C VAL A 343 7.27 1.35 9.31
N LEU A 344 6.94 0.05 9.32
CA LEU A 344 6.07 -0.54 10.36
C LEU A 344 6.78 -0.50 11.70
N ASP A 345 8.09 -0.74 11.71
CA ASP A 345 8.91 -0.55 12.89
C ASP A 345 8.81 0.87 13.44
N LYS A 346 8.72 1.92 12.61
CA LYS A 346 8.63 3.30 13.11
C LYS A 346 7.28 3.56 13.80
N ALA A 347 6.17 3.11 13.22
CA ALA A 347 4.85 3.27 13.83
C ALA A 347 4.74 2.47 15.13
N ILE A 348 5.16 1.20 15.13
CA ILE A 348 5.15 0.34 16.31
C ILE A 348 6.16 0.84 17.36
N SER A 349 7.34 1.28 16.95
CA SER A 349 8.33 1.86 17.87
C SER A 349 7.86 3.18 18.45
N ASP A 350 7.21 4.05 17.67
CA ASP A 350 6.62 5.30 18.17
C ASP A 350 5.51 4.96 19.19
N GLU A 351 4.66 3.96 18.90
CA GLU A 351 3.60 3.51 19.80
C GLU A 351 4.17 2.90 21.10
N ILE A 352 5.18 2.02 21.02
CA ILE A 352 5.83 1.44 22.20
C ILE A 352 6.54 2.54 23.02
N HIS A 353 7.17 3.52 22.36
CA HIS A 353 7.82 4.64 23.02
C HIS A 353 6.80 5.58 23.68
N ASP A 354 5.65 5.85 23.05
CA ASP A 354 4.57 6.63 23.64
C ASP A 354 3.94 5.93 24.87
N PHE A 355 4.13 4.61 24.98
CA PHE A 355 3.67 3.80 26.10
C PHE A 355 4.67 3.70 27.25
N GLU A 356 5.92 4.17 27.03
CA GLU A 356 7.01 4.12 28.00
C GLU A 356 6.71 5.04 29.20
N THR A 357 6.71 4.47 30.41
CA THR A 357 6.51 5.21 31.66
C THR A 357 7.82 5.65 32.32
N VAL A 358 8.93 4.96 32.00
CA VAL A 358 10.28 5.25 32.49
C VAL A 358 11.23 5.35 31.29
N ALA A 359 11.84 6.51 31.08
CA ALA A 359 12.73 6.74 29.94
C ALA A 359 13.93 5.78 29.95
N GLY A 360 14.14 5.04 28.85
CA GLY A 360 15.32 4.19 28.62
C GLY A 360 15.07 2.68 28.68
N VAL A 361 13.83 2.24 28.86
CA VAL A 361 13.36 0.84 28.86
C VAL A 361 13.23 0.31 27.42
N VAL A 362 12.86 1.19 26.47
CA VAL A 362 12.64 0.84 25.07
C VAL A 362 13.84 1.27 24.22
N LYS A 363 14.36 0.34 23.40
CA LYS A 363 15.38 0.66 22.41
C LYS A 363 14.99 0.21 21.01
N SER A 364 14.99 1.18 20.09
CA SER A 364 14.84 0.95 18.66
C SER A 364 16.20 0.71 18.00
N VAL A 365 16.39 -0.44 17.35
CA VAL A 365 17.64 -0.80 16.64
C VAL A 365 17.65 -0.23 15.21
N GLN A 366 16.88 0.83 14.96
CA GLN A 366 16.75 1.47 13.64
C GLN A 366 17.87 2.47 13.35
N LYS A 367 18.34 3.23 14.36
CA LYS A 367 19.32 4.32 14.19
C LYS A 367 20.61 4.05 14.95
N GLY A 368 21.70 3.86 14.22
CA GLY A 368 23.05 3.72 14.77
C GLY A 368 23.69 2.37 14.48
N SER A 369 25.02 2.37 14.42
CA SER A 369 25.90 1.23 14.12
C SER A 369 25.91 0.10 15.18
N GLN A 370 25.01 0.12 16.17
CA GLN A 370 24.92 -0.93 17.20
C GLN A 370 24.07 -2.10 16.71
N LYS A 371 24.61 -3.31 16.81
CA LYS A 371 23.95 -4.55 16.37
C LYS A 371 22.91 -4.99 17.41
N LEU A 372 21.90 -5.79 17.01
CA LEU A 372 20.91 -6.38 17.93
C LEU A 372 21.58 -7.16 19.07
N ALA A 373 22.71 -7.83 18.79
CA ALA A 373 23.56 -8.48 19.80
C ALA A 373 23.99 -7.52 20.92
N ASP A 374 24.47 -6.31 20.59
CA ASP A 374 24.88 -5.30 21.58
C ASP A 374 23.71 -4.86 22.47
N ALA A 375 22.48 -4.86 21.96
CA ALA A 375 21.30 -4.51 22.75
C ALA A 375 20.92 -5.63 23.73
N LEU A 376 21.11 -6.89 23.32
CA LEU A 376 20.91 -8.05 24.19
C LEU A 376 21.98 -8.09 25.30
N GLU A 377 23.26 -7.90 24.96
CA GLU A 377 24.36 -7.84 25.93
C GLU A 377 24.20 -6.70 26.95
N LYS A 378 23.64 -5.56 26.54
CA LYS A 378 23.38 -4.41 27.42
C LYS A 378 22.14 -4.58 28.30
N GLY A 379 21.37 -5.66 28.13
CA GLY A 379 20.21 -5.98 28.98
C GLY A 379 19.01 -5.04 28.79
N TYR A 380 18.77 -4.54 27.56
CA TYR A 380 17.56 -3.75 27.29
C TYR A 380 16.30 -4.61 27.46
N ARG A 381 15.27 -4.03 28.08
CA ARG A 381 14.01 -4.74 28.39
C ARG A 381 13.11 -4.92 27.17
N VAL A 382 12.93 -3.88 26.36
CA VAL A 382 12.11 -3.94 25.13
C VAL A 382 12.95 -3.52 23.93
N ILE A 383 13.02 -4.40 22.93
CA ILE A 383 13.87 -4.23 21.74
C ILE A 383 12.99 -4.35 20.49
N VAL A 384 12.99 -3.34 19.63
CA VAL A 384 12.25 -3.35 18.35
C VAL A 384 13.23 -3.55 17.19
N THR A 385 12.97 -4.54 16.33
CA THR A 385 13.85 -4.93 15.21
C THR A 385 13.08 -5.46 14.00
N THR A 386 13.72 -5.44 12.82
CA THR A 386 13.20 -6.12 11.62
C THR A 386 13.43 -7.63 11.66
N ILE A 387 12.64 -8.40 10.90
CA ILE A 387 12.85 -9.84 10.63
C ILE A 387 14.27 -10.13 10.14
N GLN A 388 14.78 -9.34 9.19
CA GLN A 388 16.12 -9.52 8.61
C GLN A 388 17.24 -9.38 9.65
N LYS A 389 17.15 -8.34 10.51
CA LYS A 389 18.14 -8.12 11.58
C LYS A 389 18.03 -9.17 12.67
N PHE A 390 16.81 -9.62 12.96
CA PHE A 390 16.55 -10.69 13.93
C PHE A 390 17.19 -12.01 13.49
N GLY A 391 17.01 -12.42 12.23
CA GLY A 391 17.60 -13.65 11.69
C GLY A 391 19.13 -13.72 11.85
N ASN A 392 19.83 -12.61 11.57
CA ASN A 392 21.29 -12.54 11.72
C ASN A 392 21.77 -12.59 13.18
N ALA A 393 20.99 -12.02 14.11
CA ALA A 393 21.37 -11.94 15.51
C ALA A 393 20.87 -13.13 16.36
N ARG A 394 19.99 -13.98 15.82
CA ARG A 394 19.47 -15.18 16.49
C ARG A 394 20.58 -16.10 17.03
N LYS A 395 21.69 -16.26 16.29
CA LYS A 395 22.82 -17.09 16.74
C LYS A 395 23.36 -16.66 18.12
N HIS A 396 23.23 -15.39 18.49
CA HIS A 396 23.65 -14.89 19.79
C HIS A 396 22.62 -15.19 20.89
N LEU A 397 21.33 -15.37 20.55
CA LEU A 397 20.31 -15.83 21.50
C LEU A 397 20.61 -17.28 21.94
N ASP A 398 21.08 -18.12 21.03
CA ASP A 398 21.47 -19.52 21.32
C ASP A 398 22.65 -19.61 22.30
N GLU A 399 23.49 -18.57 22.36
CA GLU A 399 24.63 -18.42 23.28
C GLU A 399 24.19 -17.89 24.66
N LEU A 400 23.06 -17.17 24.72
CA LEU A 400 22.46 -16.60 25.93
C LEU A 400 21.48 -17.57 26.63
N ARG A 401 21.84 -18.85 26.75
CA ARG A 401 20.96 -19.92 27.28
C ARG A 401 20.45 -19.71 28.72
N GLY A 402 20.97 -18.73 29.45
CA GLY A 402 20.53 -18.36 30.79
C GLY A 402 19.46 -17.26 30.84
N SER A 403 19.12 -16.64 29.70
CA SER A 403 18.16 -15.54 29.61
C SER A 403 16.81 -16.00 29.05
N ARG A 404 15.73 -15.41 29.55
CA ARG A 404 14.34 -15.69 29.20
C ARG A 404 13.81 -14.65 28.21
N PHE A 405 13.32 -15.06 27.05
CA PHE A 405 12.91 -14.13 25.98
C PHE A 405 11.43 -14.25 25.61
N ALA A 406 10.80 -13.10 25.37
CA ALA A 406 9.49 -13.03 24.72
C ALA A 406 9.66 -12.45 23.32
N ILE A 407 9.24 -13.17 22.29
CA ILE A 407 9.34 -12.71 20.89
C ILE A 407 7.93 -12.41 20.38
N ILE A 408 7.64 -11.14 20.13
CA ILE A 408 6.38 -10.69 19.55
C ILE A 408 6.61 -10.49 18.05
N ILE A 409 5.83 -11.17 17.20
CA ILE A 409 5.94 -11.12 15.74
C ILE A 409 4.71 -10.45 15.17
N ASP A 410 4.87 -9.32 14.48
CA ASP A 410 3.79 -8.70 13.71
C ASP A 410 3.75 -9.25 12.28
N GLU A 411 2.55 -9.40 11.73
CA GLU A 411 2.28 -9.93 10.38
C GLU A 411 2.99 -11.29 10.12
N ALA A 412 2.73 -12.28 10.97
CA ALA A 412 3.33 -13.62 10.96
C ALA A 412 2.96 -14.53 9.74
N HIS A 413 2.79 -13.91 8.56
CA HIS A 413 2.41 -14.53 7.30
C HIS A 413 3.12 -13.92 6.07
N SER A 414 3.84 -12.79 6.21
CA SER A 414 4.40 -12.05 5.07
C SER A 414 5.93 -12.10 5.00
N SER A 415 6.46 -12.92 4.09
CA SER A 415 7.67 -12.59 3.35
C SER A 415 7.30 -12.64 1.88
N GLN A 416 7.13 -11.48 1.25
CA GLN A 416 6.84 -11.35 -0.19
C GLN A 416 7.94 -10.61 -0.95
N ASN A 417 9.06 -10.26 -0.31
CA ASN A 417 10.15 -9.52 -0.94
C ASN A 417 11.37 -10.41 -1.16
N GLY A 418 11.33 -11.25 -2.20
CA GLY A 418 12.42 -12.15 -2.60
C GLY A 418 13.71 -11.45 -3.11
N GLU A 419 13.75 -10.12 -3.20
CA GLU A 419 14.95 -9.40 -3.69
C GLU A 419 16.06 -9.26 -2.64
N ASN A 420 15.73 -9.15 -1.33
CA ASN A 420 16.76 -8.99 -0.28
C ASN A 420 17.51 -10.29 0.08
N ALA A 421 16.99 -11.43 -0.36
CA ALA A 421 17.69 -12.71 -0.26
C ALA A 421 18.95 -12.76 -1.13
N LYS A 422 19.06 -11.91 -2.17
CA LYS A 422 20.26 -11.81 -3.02
C LYS A 422 21.46 -11.24 -2.24
N ASP A 423 21.25 -10.23 -1.39
CA ASP A 423 22.32 -9.60 -0.60
C ASP A 423 22.77 -10.47 0.60
N LEU A 424 21.86 -11.26 1.17
CA LEU A 424 22.19 -12.27 2.19
C LEU A 424 22.93 -13.50 1.62
N LYS A 425 22.75 -13.82 0.33
CA LYS A 425 23.52 -14.85 -0.40
C LYS A 425 24.90 -14.37 -0.85
N LEU A 426 25.04 -13.08 -1.16
CA LEU A 426 26.29 -12.46 -1.61
C LEU A 426 27.43 -12.54 -0.58
N THR A 427 27.11 -12.79 0.69
CA THR A 427 28.11 -12.92 1.78
C THR A 427 28.57 -14.35 2.05
N LEU A 428 27.95 -15.37 1.43
CA LEU A 428 28.17 -16.79 1.78
C LEU A 428 28.43 -17.72 0.60
N THR A 429 28.59 -17.21 -0.64
CA THR A 429 28.86 -18.05 -1.82
C THR A 429 29.77 -17.36 -2.83
N ASP A 430 30.68 -18.12 -3.45
CA ASP A 430 31.65 -17.65 -4.45
C ASP A 430 30.98 -16.95 -5.64
N LYS A 431 31.55 -15.80 -6.04
CA LYS A 431 31.00 -14.87 -7.03
C LYS A 431 30.76 -15.49 -8.41
N ASP A 432 31.54 -16.48 -8.82
CA ASP A 432 31.45 -17.07 -10.16
C ASP A 432 30.27 -18.05 -10.31
N LEU A 433 29.78 -18.64 -9.21
CA LEU A 433 28.65 -19.56 -9.24
C LEU A 433 27.31 -18.82 -9.37
N LEU A 434 27.23 -17.60 -8.82
CA LEU A 434 26.02 -16.77 -8.78
C LEU A 434 25.69 -16.11 -10.13
N GLN A 435 26.70 -15.80 -10.96
CA GLN A 435 26.47 -15.24 -12.30
C GLN A 435 25.60 -16.18 -13.16
N SER A 436 25.74 -17.50 -12.98
CA SER A 436 24.97 -18.51 -13.72
C SER A 436 23.51 -18.67 -13.26
N ILE A 437 23.19 -18.22 -12.04
CA ILE A 437 21.86 -18.31 -11.41
C ILE A 437 21.07 -17.02 -11.62
N VAL A 438 21.74 -15.86 -11.71
CA VAL A 438 21.09 -14.55 -11.88
C VAL A 438 20.48 -14.38 -13.27
N ASP A 439 21.05 -15.02 -14.30
CA ASP A 439 20.56 -14.96 -15.69
C ASP A 439 19.42 -15.97 -16.00
N LYS A 440 19.09 -16.85 -15.06
CA LYS A 440 18.01 -17.84 -15.21
C LYS A 440 16.98 -17.63 -14.11
N GLY A 441 15.95 -16.84 -14.42
CA GLY A 441 14.88 -16.45 -13.51
C GLY A 441 14.11 -17.62 -12.90
N ASP A 442 14.62 -18.14 -11.77
CA ASP A 442 13.88 -19.01 -10.87
C ASP A 442 13.12 -18.15 -9.84
N PRO A 443 11.76 -18.15 -9.85
CA PRO A 443 10.95 -17.37 -8.91
C PRO A 443 10.93 -17.96 -7.48
N ASP A 444 11.39 -19.19 -7.28
CA ASP A 444 11.25 -19.92 -6.01
C ASP A 444 12.44 -19.66 -5.07
N ILE A 445 12.76 -18.39 -4.81
CA ILE A 445 13.68 -18.03 -3.73
C ILE A 445 12.96 -18.20 -2.38
N GLU A 446 13.50 -19.06 -1.53
CA GLU A 446 13.07 -19.28 -0.14
C GLU A 446 12.78 -17.95 0.57
N ASN A 447 11.58 -17.87 1.10
CA ASN A 447 11.01 -16.77 1.85
C ASN A 447 11.73 -16.58 3.20
N ASP A 448 12.23 -15.38 3.50
CA ASP A 448 12.93 -15.05 4.76
C ASP A 448 12.11 -15.41 6.01
N PHE A 449 10.78 -15.31 5.95
CA PHE A 449 9.89 -15.67 7.05
C PHE A 449 9.72 -17.19 7.17
N ASP A 450 9.51 -17.91 6.06
CA ASP A 450 9.39 -19.38 6.07
C ASP A 450 10.71 -20.03 6.54
N ARG A 451 11.84 -19.39 6.23
CA ARG A 451 13.16 -19.75 6.77
C ARG A 451 13.27 -19.46 8.26
N LEU A 452 12.89 -18.27 8.72
CA LEU A 452 12.87 -17.91 10.15
C LEU A 452 12.00 -18.90 10.96
N ILE A 453 10.83 -19.23 10.45
CA ILE A 453 9.90 -20.19 11.04
C ILE A 453 10.52 -21.58 11.11
N SER A 454 11.10 -22.06 10.01
CA SER A 454 11.78 -23.36 9.97
C SER A 454 12.97 -23.42 10.93
N GLU A 455 13.71 -22.31 11.05
CA GLU A 455 14.83 -22.15 11.97
C GLU A 455 14.40 -22.06 13.45
N ILE A 456 13.26 -21.43 13.74
CA ILE A 456 12.61 -21.39 15.06
C ILE A 456 12.16 -22.80 15.46
N GLN A 457 11.57 -23.56 14.54
CA GLN A 457 11.12 -24.94 14.79
C GLN A 457 12.28 -25.91 14.99
N ALA A 458 13.35 -25.80 14.21
CA ALA A 458 14.57 -26.58 14.44
C ALA A 458 15.17 -26.33 15.84
N ALA A 459 14.96 -25.12 16.39
CA ALA A 459 15.36 -24.77 17.75
C ALA A 459 14.37 -25.20 18.84
N ARG A 460 13.10 -25.51 18.51
CA ARG A 460 12.02 -25.80 19.48
C ARG A 460 12.27 -27.02 20.35
N GLN A 461 12.93 -28.06 19.84
CA GLN A 461 13.25 -29.23 20.67
C GLN A 461 14.32 -28.92 21.74
N ASN A 462 14.97 -27.74 21.70
CA ASN A 462 16.13 -27.40 22.54
C ASN A 462 16.07 -26.03 23.26
N MET A 463 14.98 -25.25 23.18
CA MET A 463 14.93 -23.87 23.74
C MET A 463 13.66 -23.54 24.54
N PRO A 464 13.46 -24.12 25.74
CA PRO A 464 12.32 -23.83 26.62
C PRO A 464 12.31 -22.41 27.22
N HIS A 465 13.35 -21.61 26.96
CA HIS A 465 13.55 -20.27 27.53
C HIS A 465 13.00 -19.15 26.63
N ILE A 466 12.17 -19.47 25.63
CA ILE A 466 11.60 -18.49 24.69
C ILE A 466 10.09 -18.72 24.54
N SER A 467 9.29 -17.66 24.68
CA SER A 467 7.87 -17.66 24.32
C SER A 467 7.61 -16.82 23.06
N TYR A 468 6.73 -17.28 22.18
CA TYR A 468 6.39 -16.58 20.93
C TYR A 468 4.95 -16.06 20.93
N PHE A 469 4.77 -14.83 20.50
CA PHE A 469 3.47 -14.14 20.40
C PHE A 469 3.29 -13.61 18.97
N ALA A 470 2.58 -14.36 18.13
CA ALA A 470 2.40 -14.05 16.71
C ALA A 470 1.06 -13.34 16.47
N PHE A 471 1.10 -12.18 15.82
CA PHE A 471 -0.10 -11.44 15.39
C PHE A 471 -0.26 -11.54 13.88
N THR A 472 -1.47 -11.85 13.41
CA THR A 472 -1.77 -11.93 11.99
C THR A 472 -3.25 -11.70 11.72
N ALA A 473 -3.59 -11.16 10.55
CA ALA A 473 -4.98 -11.11 10.08
C ALA A 473 -5.35 -12.37 9.28
N THR A 474 -4.36 -12.99 8.65
CA THR A 474 -4.50 -14.07 7.67
C THR A 474 -3.53 -15.20 8.01
N PRO A 475 -3.80 -15.98 9.07
CA PRO A 475 -2.91 -17.07 9.45
C PRO A 475 -2.85 -18.14 8.35
N LYS A 476 -1.65 -18.55 7.94
CA LYS A 476 -1.47 -19.71 7.05
C LYS A 476 -1.63 -21.01 7.84
N GLU A 477 -1.83 -22.12 7.12
CA GLU A 477 -1.82 -23.49 7.67
C GLU A 477 -0.61 -23.71 8.62
N GLN A 478 0.58 -23.31 8.17
CA GLN A 478 1.81 -23.44 8.95
C GLN A 478 1.78 -22.60 10.23
N THR A 479 1.32 -21.34 10.14
CA THR A 479 1.22 -20.42 11.27
C THR A 479 0.27 -20.94 12.36
N LEU A 480 -0.88 -21.53 11.97
CA LEU A 480 -1.84 -22.15 12.89
C LEU A 480 -1.27 -23.38 13.58
N ASN A 481 -0.65 -24.29 12.83
CA ASN A 481 0.02 -25.45 13.42
C ASN A 481 1.14 -25.05 14.40
N LEU A 482 1.78 -23.91 14.15
CA LEU A 482 2.93 -23.45 14.91
C LEU A 482 2.60 -22.71 16.19
N PHE A 483 1.79 -21.67 16.06
CA PHE A 483 1.49 -20.73 17.14
C PHE A 483 0.07 -20.90 17.68
N GLY A 484 -0.79 -21.63 16.95
CA GLY A 484 -2.12 -21.95 17.40
C GLY A 484 -2.12 -23.00 18.51
N HIS A 485 -3.25 -23.07 19.22
CA HIS A 485 -3.52 -24.07 20.23
C HIS A 485 -4.63 -24.99 19.70
N ASN A 486 -4.35 -26.28 19.56
CA ASN A 486 -5.29 -27.26 18.99
C ASN A 486 -5.83 -26.85 17.60
N GLY A 487 -4.98 -26.27 16.75
CA GLY A 487 -5.33 -25.84 15.40
C GLY A 487 -6.15 -24.55 15.30
N GLU A 488 -6.28 -23.79 16.39
CA GLU A 488 -6.99 -22.52 16.46
C GLU A 488 -6.11 -21.38 17.01
N ALA A 489 -6.46 -20.14 16.71
CA ALA A 489 -5.82 -18.99 17.33
C ALA A 489 -6.20 -18.87 18.81
N PHE A 490 -5.28 -18.37 19.64
CA PHE A 490 -5.49 -18.15 21.07
C PHE A 490 -6.49 -17.02 21.36
N ASP A 491 -6.54 -16.00 20.51
CA ASP A 491 -7.55 -14.94 20.52
C ASP A 491 -7.89 -14.52 19.08
N VAL A 492 -9.18 -14.30 18.80
CA VAL A 492 -9.70 -13.97 17.47
C VAL A 492 -10.49 -12.66 17.53
N TYR A 493 -10.21 -11.77 16.59
CA TYR A 493 -11.00 -10.60 16.27
C TYR A 493 -11.19 -10.56 14.76
N SER A 494 -12.36 -11.02 14.31
CA SER A 494 -12.62 -11.39 12.92
C SER A 494 -12.74 -10.18 12.00
N MET A 495 -12.66 -10.44 10.69
CA MET A 495 -12.90 -9.39 9.68
C MET A 495 -14.34 -8.91 9.75
N ARG A 496 -15.29 -9.85 9.87
CA ARG A 496 -16.72 -9.60 10.05
C ARG A 496 -16.97 -8.62 11.20
N GLN A 497 -16.50 -8.95 12.41
CA GLN A 497 -16.71 -8.12 13.60
C GLN A 497 -16.16 -6.71 13.38
N ALA A 498 -14.98 -6.60 12.78
CA ALA A 498 -14.37 -5.30 12.49
C ALA A 498 -15.17 -4.44 11.49
N ILE A 499 -15.85 -5.06 10.52
CA ILE A 499 -16.73 -4.39 9.56
C ILE A 499 -18.02 -3.94 10.24
N GLU A 500 -18.71 -4.84 10.94
CA GLU A 500 -19.99 -4.56 11.59
C GLU A 500 -19.86 -3.51 12.70
N GLU A 501 -18.73 -3.48 13.40
CA GLU A 501 -18.39 -2.45 14.40
C GLU A 501 -17.95 -1.12 13.77
N GLY A 502 -17.77 -1.05 12.45
CA GLY A 502 -17.36 0.16 11.72
C GLY A 502 -15.89 0.54 11.91
N PHE A 503 -15.04 -0.40 12.36
CA PHE A 503 -13.61 -0.18 12.51
C PHE A 503 -12.83 -0.31 11.20
N ILE A 504 -13.37 -1.06 10.25
CA ILE A 504 -12.93 -1.11 8.86
C ILE A 504 -14.13 -1.00 7.91
N ILE A 505 -13.88 -0.58 6.68
CA ILE A 505 -14.88 -0.55 5.60
C ILE A 505 -14.79 -1.87 4.83
N ASP A 506 -15.94 -2.43 4.47
CA ASP A 506 -15.99 -3.58 3.58
C ASP A 506 -15.53 -3.21 2.18
N VAL A 507 -14.49 -3.91 1.70
CA VAL A 507 -13.87 -3.68 0.39
C VAL A 507 -14.54 -4.50 -0.72
N LEU A 508 -15.43 -5.42 -0.34
CA LEU A 508 -16.16 -6.30 -1.22
C LEU A 508 -17.56 -5.77 -1.57
N GLU A 509 -18.03 -4.73 -0.90
CA GLU A 509 -19.38 -4.16 -1.08
C GLU A 509 -19.58 -3.54 -2.48
N ASN A 510 -18.55 -2.88 -3.02
CA ASN A 510 -18.59 -2.31 -4.37
C ASN A 510 -17.42 -2.84 -5.21
N TYR A 511 -17.65 -4.00 -5.81
CA TYR A 511 -16.67 -4.70 -6.63
C TYR A 511 -17.17 -4.86 -8.07
N ILE A 512 -16.42 -4.32 -9.02
CA ILE A 512 -16.73 -4.44 -10.45
C ILE A 512 -15.63 -5.27 -11.11
N THR A 513 -16.01 -6.36 -11.76
CA THR A 513 -15.09 -7.17 -12.57
C THR A 513 -15.33 -6.93 -14.05
N PHE A 514 -14.25 -6.76 -14.79
CA PHE A 514 -14.22 -6.63 -16.23
C PHE A 514 -13.52 -7.84 -16.85
N LYS A 515 -14.06 -8.35 -17.95
CA LYS A 515 -13.40 -9.38 -18.76
C LYS A 515 -12.86 -8.74 -20.04
N SER A 516 -11.59 -9.00 -20.32
CA SER A 516 -10.99 -8.67 -21.62
C SER A 516 -11.33 -9.79 -22.60
N LEU A 517 -12.08 -9.47 -23.65
CA LEU A 517 -12.35 -10.34 -24.78
C LEU A 517 -11.41 -9.96 -25.92
N PHE A 518 -10.81 -10.95 -26.57
CA PHE A 518 -9.87 -10.70 -27.65
C PHE A 518 -9.87 -11.83 -28.67
N GLU A 519 -9.41 -11.51 -29.87
CA GLU A 519 -9.17 -12.49 -30.94
C GLU A 519 -7.74 -12.35 -31.44
N LEU A 520 -6.98 -13.45 -31.38
CA LEU A 520 -5.65 -13.55 -31.97
C LEU A 520 -5.72 -14.24 -33.33
N VAL A 521 -4.99 -13.71 -34.31
CA VAL A 521 -4.88 -14.28 -35.67
C VAL A 521 -3.42 -14.53 -36.03
N ASN A 522 -3.19 -15.47 -36.95
CA ASN A 522 -1.85 -15.71 -37.50
C ASN A 522 -1.42 -14.56 -38.42
N ARG A 523 -0.17 -14.09 -38.32
CA ARG A 523 0.38 -12.99 -39.14
C ARG A 523 0.56 -13.35 -40.61
N GLU A 524 0.74 -14.62 -40.94
CA GLU A 524 0.97 -15.09 -42.31
C GLU A 524 0.11 -16.32 -42.63
N GLN A 525 -0.49 -16.36 -43.83
CA GLN A 525 -1.07 -17.58 -44.42
C GLN A 525 0.07 -18.49 -44.92
N VAL A 526 0.91 -19.02 -44.02
CA VAL A 526 1.95 -19.99 -44.39
C VAL A 526 1.31 -21.37 -44.56
N PRO A 527 1.56 -22.08 -45.67
CA PRO A 527 1.02 -23.42 -45.89
C PRO A 527 1.47 -24.42 -44.81
N ASP A 528 0.55 -25.32 -44.47
CA ASP A 528 0.46 -26.25 -43.33
C ASP A 528 1.62 -27.27 -43.13
N GLU A 529 2.75 -27.14 -43.84
CA GLU A 529 3.67 -28.28 -44.05
C GLU A 529 4.79 -28.43 -43.00
N ASN A 530 4.88 -27.56 -41.99
CA ASN A 530 5.74 -27.77 -40.81
C ASN A 530 5.02 -27.35 -39.52
N GLN A 531 4.20 -28.25 -38.96
CA GLN A 531 3.50 -28.02 -37.70
C GLN A 531 4.45 -28.26 -36.52
N GLU A 532 5.24 -27.24 -36.17
CA GLU A 532 5.95 -27.20 -34.89
C GLU A 532 4.94 -27.21 -33.73
N GLU A 533 5.08 -28.16 -32.81
CA GLU A 533 4.22 -28.26 -31.64
C GLU A 533 4.87 -27.57 -30.43
N TYR A 534 4.06 -26.84 -29.66
CA TYR A 534 4.50 -26.08 -28.49
C TYR A 534 3.87 -26.63 -27.22
N ASP A 535 4.54 -26.47 -26.07
CA ASP A 535 3.91 -26.71 -24.78
C ASP A 535 2.68 -25.80 -24.65
N LYS A 536 1.50 -26.42 -24.64
CA LYS A 536 0.21 -25.74 -24.72
C LYS A 536 0.06 -24.68 -23.64
N LYS A 537 0.42 -25.02 -22.40
CA LYS A 537 0.25 -24.14 -21.24
C LYS A 537 1.20 -22.94 -21.28
N LYS A 538 2.44 -23.14 -21.76
CA LYS A 538 3.41 -22.05 -21.88
C LYS A 538 3.08 -21.11 -23.03
N ALA A 539 2.68 -21.65 -24.18
CA ALA A 539 2.30 -20.87 -25.34
C ALA A 539 1.07 -20.00 -25.06
N LEU A 540 0.00 -20.56 -24.47
CA LEU A 540 -1.19 -19.80 -24.06
C LEU A 540 -0.84 -18.68 -23.07
N ARG A 541 0.07 -18.92 -22.12
CA ARG A 541 0.54 -17.90 -21.18
C ARG A 541 1.28 -16.76 -21.88
N LEU A 542 2.14 -17.07 -22.85
CA LEU A 542 2.86 -16.08 -23.65
C LEU A 542 1.91 -15.27 -24.54
N MET A 543 0.94 -15.91 -25.18
CA MET A 543 -0.11 -15.25 -25.96
C MET A 543 -0.93 -14.29 -25.09
N MET A 544 -1.34 -14.71 -23.89
CA MET A 544 -2.00 -13.83 -22.91
C MET A 544 -1.13 -12.65 -22.49
N GLN A 545 0.18 -12.88 -22.31
CA GLN A 545 1.12 -11.80 -22.02
C GLN A 545 1.22 -10.82 -23.19
N TYR A 546 1.27 -11.30 -24.43
CA TYR A 546 1.29 -10.47 -25.64
C TYR A 546 0.08 -9.54 -25.74
N VAL A 547 -1.12 -10.06 -25.44
CA VAL A 547 -2.35 -9.24 -25.40
C VAL A 547 -2.24 -8.14 -24.35
N ASN A 548 -1.80 -8.48 -23.13
CA ASN A 548 -1.72 -7.51 -22.03
C ASN A 548 -0.57 -6.50 -22.18
N ASP A 549 0.53 -6.89 -22.83
CA ASP A 549 1.66 -6.02 -23.14
C ASP A 549 1.35 -5.06 -24.32
N ASN A 550 0.26 -5.28 -25.06
CA ASN A 550 -0.11 -4.48 -26.21
C ASN A 550 -0.39 -3.00 -25.79
N PRO A 551 0.27 -2.00 -26.40
CA PRO A 551 0.09 -0.58 -26.06
C PRO A 551 -1.36 -0.11 -26.15
N TYR A 552 -2.15 -0.65 -27.10
CA TYR A 552 -3.57 -0.33 -27.22
C TYR A 552 -4.34 -0.76 -25.98
N VAL A 553 -4.14 -2.00 -25.51
CA VAL A 553 -4.83 -2.57 -24.35
C VAL A 553 -4.52 -1.77 -23.09
N ILE A 554 -3.25 -1.44 -22.87
CA ILE A 554 -2.82 -0.62 -21.72
C ILE A 554 -3.45 0.76 -21.76
N THR A 555 -3.42 1.43 -22.92
CA THR A 555 -3.99 2.77 -23.09
C THR A 555 -5.52 2.76 -22.93
N TYR A 556 -6.18 1.71 -23.43
CA TYR A 556 -7.62 1.53 -23.30
C TYR A 556 -8.02 1.36 -21.82
N LYS A 557 -7.36 0.44 -21.10
CA LYS A 557 -7.56 0.25 -19.65
C LYS A 557 -7.23 1.53 -18.86
N ALA A 558 -6.11 2.19 -19.17
CA ALA A 558 -5.71 3.45 -18.52
C ALA A 558 -6.75 4.55 -18.71
N ASN A 559 -7.32 4.68 -19.91
CA ASN A 559 -8.39 5.63 -20.18
C ASN A 559 -9.68 5.29 -19.40
N MET A 560 -10.05 4.02 -19.28
CA MET A 560 -11.18 3.61 -18.43
C MET A 560 -10.92 3.96 -16.96
N MET A 561 -9.73 3.63 -16.43
CA MET A 561 -9.34 3.95 -15.06
C MET A 561 -9.40 5.46 -14.79
N LEU A 562 -8.78 6.26 -15.67
CA LEU A 562 -8.75 7.71 -15.54
C LEU A 562 -10.14 8.33 -15.66
N ASN A 563 -10.97 7.89 -16.61
CA ASN A 563 -12.33 8.38 -16.77
C ASN A 563 -13.16 8.09 -15.51
N HIS A 564 -13.12 6.87 -14.99
CA HIS A 564 -13.79 6.54 -13.73
C HIS A 564 -13.26 7.39 -12.57
N PHE A 565 -11.95 7.61 -12.50
CA PHE A 565 -11.36 8.44 -11.46
C PHE A 565 -11.90 9.88 -11.52
N MET A 566 -11.80 10.52 -12.68
CA MET A 566 -12.14 11.93 -12.88
C MET A 566 -13.65 12.20 -12.80
N THR A 567 -14.50 11.25 -13.14
CA THR A 567 -15.96 11.44 -13.13
C THR A 567 -16.62 11.01 -11.81
N LYS A 568 -16.08 9.97 -11.15
CA LYS A 568 -16.70 9.38 -9.96
C LYS A 568 -15.82 9.51 -8.72
N THR A 569 -14.58 9.04 -8.79
CA THR A 569 -13.74 8.92 -7.58
C THR A 569 -13.31 10.28 -7.03
N ILE A 570 -12.91 11.23 -7.88
CA ILE A 570 -12.29 12.50 -7.46
C ILE A 570 -13.18 13.32 -6.52
N HIS A 571 -14.51 13.18 -6.62
CA HIS A 571 -15.49 13.91 -5.82
C HIS A 571 -15.79 13.24 -4.46
N LYS A 572 -15.32 12.00 -4.25
CA LYS A 572 -15.49 11.27 -2.98
C LYS A 572 -14.60 11.85 -1.89
N ILE A 573 -14.97 11.59 -0.63
CA ILE A 573 -14.26 12.08 0.57
C ILE A 573 -14.06 13.61 0.49
N GLU A 574 -15.15 14.35 0.23
CA GLU A 574 -15.13 15.82 0.10
C GLU A 574 -14.11 16.34 -0.92
N GLY A 575 -13.92 15.62 -2.03
CA GLY A 575 -12.96 15.99 -3.07
C GLY A 575 -11.51 15.58 -2.79
N LYS A 576 -11.24 14.76 -1.76
CA LYS A 576 -9.89 14.35 -1.34
C LYS A 576 -9.55 12.90 -1.65
N ALA A 577 -10.46 12.15 -2.26
CA ALA A 577 -10.23 10.75 -2.61
C ALA A 577 -9.00 10.56 -3.52
N LYS A 578 -8.32 9.45 -3.29
CA LYS A 578 -7.15 8.96 -4.02
C LYS A 578 -7.41 7.55 -4.52
N ALA A 579 -6.65 7.13 -5.53
CA ALA A 579 -6.73 5.79 -6.09
C ALA A 579 -5.38 5.07 -6.16
N MET A 580 -5.42 3.76 -6.26
CA MET A 580 -4.25 2.89 -6.45
C MET A 580 -4.46 2.01 -7.68
N VAL A 581 -3.44 1.88 -8.53
CA VAL A 581 -3.42 0.96 -9.67
C VAL A 581 -2.46 -0.18 -9.35
N VAL A 582 -2.97 -1.40 -9.22
CA VAL A 582 -2.20 -2.60 -8.92
C VAL A 582 -1.91 -3.35 -10.20
N THR A 583 -0.64 -3.39 -10.60
CA THR A 583 -0.20 -3.91 -11.89
C THR A 583 0.45 -5.29 -11.77
N SER A 584 0.36 -6.06 -12.86
CA SER A 584 0.91 -7.42 -12.96
C SER A 584 2.43 -7.49 -12.77
N SER A 585 3.16 -6.45 -13.19
CA SER A 585 4.63 -6.41 -13.19
C SER A 585 5.20 -5.00 -13.10
N ARG A 586 6.51 -4.89 -12.81
CA ARG A 586 7.21 -3.59 -12.81
C ARG A 586 7.16 -2.90 -14.18
N ALA A 587 7.25 -3.67 -15.27
CA ALA A 587 7.12 -3.15 -16.62
C ALA A 587 5.73 -2.57 -16.90
N HIS A 588 4.67 -3.24 -16.42
CA HIS A 588 3.32 -2.69 -16.52
C HIS A 588 3.15 -1.42 -15.69
N ALA A 589 3.75 -1.33 -14.50
CA ALA A 589 3.73 -0.10 -13.71
C ALA A 589 4.32 1.10 -14.47
N VAL A 590 5.43 0.90 -15.19
CA VAL A 590 6.04 1.91 -16.06
C VAL A 590 5.10 2.30 -17.20
N ARG A 591 4.55 1.32 -17.94
CA ARG A 591 3.65 1.58 -19.08
C ARG A 591 2.36 2.29 -18.67
N TYR A 592 1.75 1.89 -17.55
CA TYR A 592 0.57 2.57 -17.02
C TYR A 592 0.88 3.99 -16.55
N LYS A 593 2.05 4.23 -15.96
CA LYS A 593 2.49 5.59 -15.57
C LYS A 593 2.59 6.49 -16.79
N GLN A 594 3.27 6.03 -17.84
CA GLN A 594 3.39 6.76 -19.11
C GLN A 594 2.02 7.04 -19.74
N ALA A 595 1.17 6.01 -19.87
CA ALA A 595 -0.16 6.15 -20.48
C ALA A 595 -1.08 7.08 -19.68
N LEU A 596 -1.11 6.96 -18.35
CA LEU A 596 -1.94 7.81 -17.50
C LEU A 596 -1.45 9.27 -17.51
N ASP A 597 -0.15 9.51 -17.41
CA ASP A 597 0.39 10.88 -17.47
C ASP A 597 0.09 11.55 -18.80
N GLN A 598 0.26 10.82 -19.92
CA GLN A 598 -0.09 11.31 -21.24
C GLN A 598 -1.58 11.67 -21.31
N LEU A 599 -2.47 10.75 -20.92
CA LEU A 599 -3.93 10.98 -20.95
C LEU A 599 -4.36 12.14 -20.03
N ILE A 600 -3.73 12.29 -18.86
CA ILE A 600 -3.99 13.39 -17.93
C ILE A 600 -3.58 14.73 -18.54
N ASN A 601 -2.42 14.79 -19.20
CA ASN A 601 -1.96 16.00 -19.88
C ASN A 601 -2.85 16.35 -21.07
N GLU A 602 -3.21 15.38 -21.90
CA GLU A 602 -4.01 15.59 -23.12
C GLU A 602 -5.48 15.96 -22.85
N LYS A 603 -6.11 15.31 -21.86
CA LYS A 603 -7.57 15.46 -21.63
C LYS A 603 -7.93 16.39 -20.48
N TYR A 604 -7.02 16.57 -19.53
CA TYR A 604 -7.30 17.26 -18.27
C TYR A 604 -6.22 18.30 -17.92
N ASN A 605 -5.34 18.67 -18.86
CA ASN A 605 -4.32 19.71 -18.70
C ASN A 605 -3.46 19.56 -17.42
N GLY A 606 -3.13 18.32 -17.03
CA GLY A 606 -2.30 18.10 -15.85
C GLY A 606 -2.99 18.39 -14.50
N GLN A 607 -4.32 18.41 -14.44
CA GLN A 607 -5.08 18.76 -13.22
C GLN A 607 -4.73 17.90 -12.00
N ILE A 608 -4.31 16.66 -12.23
CA ILE A 608 -3.84 15.72 -11.20
C ILE A 608 -2.48 15.15 -11.62
N SER A 609 -1.78 14.53 -10.67
CA SER A 609 -0.53 13.82 -10.94
C SER A 609 -0.57 12.39 -10.41
N THR A 610 0.28 11.56 -10.98
CA THR A 610 0.43 10.15 -10.61
C THR A 610 1.83 9.88 -10.06
N LEU A 611 1.94 8.90 -9.17
CA LEU A 611 3.21 8.38 -8.66
C LEU A 611 3.33 6.89 -9.01
N VAL A 612 4.54 6.39 -9.17
CA VAL A 612 4.84 4.98 -9.42
C VAL A 612 5.77 4.40 -8.35
N ALA A 613 5.55 3.14 -7.99
CA ALA A 613 6.34 2.46 -6.98
C ALA A 613 6.69 1.01 -7.35
N PHE A 614 7.98 0.75 -7.54
CA PHE A 614 8.58 -0.56 -7.81
C PHE A 614 10.05 -0.60 -7.38
N SER A 615 10.60 -1.79 -7.13
CA SER A 615 12.02 -1.93 -6.79
C SER A 615 12.91 -2.11 -8.01
N GLY A 616 14.15 -1.62 -7.92
CA GLY A 616 15.17 -1.78 -8.96
C GLY A 616 14.95 -0.90 -10.19
N THR A 617 15.61 -1.29 -11.28
CA THR A 617 15.53 -0.62 -12.58
C THR A 617 14.77 -1.50 -13.56
N VAL A 618 13.92 -0.89 -14.38
CA VAL A 618 13.18 -1.55 -15.46
C VAL A 618 13.69 -1.01 -16.79
N GLU A 619 14.00 -1.89 -17.73
CA GLU A 619 14.46 -1.50 -19.07
C GLU A 619 13.38 -1.84 -20.10
N ILE A 620 12.96 -0.85 -20.89
CA ILE A 620 11.96 -1.00 -21.96
C ILE A 620 12.46 -0.20 -23.16
N ASN A 621 12.56 -0.85 -24.33
CA ASN A 621 13.06 -0.21 -25.57
C ASN A 621 14.40 0.53 -25.36
N GLU A 622 15.36 -0.11 -24.69
CA GLU A 622 16.70 0.45 -24.37
C GLU A 622 16.69 1.66 -23.40
N HIS A 623 15.53 2.04 -22.85
CA HIS A 623 15.40 3.11 -21.86
C HIS A 623 15.27 2.54 -20.44
N LYS A 624 15.99 3.15 -19.49
CA LYS A 624 16.00 2.74 -18.08
C LYS A 624 15.06 3.59 -17.23
N TYR A 625 14.12 2.92 -16.57
CA TYR A 625 13.13 3.51 -15.68
C TYR A 625 13.38 3.11 -14.23
N THR A 626 13.27 4.09 -13.33
CA THR A 626 13.42 3.94 -11.89
C THR A 626 12.32 4.73 -11.17
N GLU A 627 12.04 4.45 -9.89
CA GLU A 627 11.07 5.26 -9.14
C GLU A 627 11.43 6.75 -9.14
N GLU A 628 12.72 7.05 -9.00
CA GLU A 628 13.21 8.42 -8.86
C GLU A 628 13.08 9.21 -10.17
N ASN A 629 13.45 8.62 -11.32
CA ASN A 629 13.31 9.32 -12.60
C ASN A 629 11.85 9.46 -13.07
N MET A 630 10.94 8.60 -12.59
CA MET A 630 9.52 8.67 -12.96
C MET A 630 8.65 9.51 -12.01
N ASN A 631 9.09 9.72 -10.76
CA ASN A 631 8.38 10.54 -9.77
C ASN A 631 9.00 11.93 -9.57
N GLY A 632 10.23 12.15 -10.05
CA GLY A 632 11.05 13.33 -9.78
C GLY A 632 12.19 13.02 -8.80
N PHE A 633 13.33 13.69 -9.00
CA PHE A 633 14.56 13.46 -8.22
C PHE A 633 14.31 13.51 -6.70
N GLY A 634 14.84 12.52 -5.97
CA GLY A 634 14.67 12.35 -4.52
C GLY A 634 13.39 11.63 -4.07
N ILE A 635 12.44 11.32 -4.96
CA ILE A 635 11.15 10.72 -4.59
C ILE A 635 11.16 9.20 -4.79
N LYS A 636 11.66 8.48 -3.78
CA LYS A 636 11.67 7.00 -3.72
C LYS A 636 11.35 6.45 -2.33
N ASP A 637 10.99 5.17 -2.26
CA ASP A 637 10.70 4.45 -1.01
C ASP A 637 9.77 5.20 -0.05
N ALA A 638 10.27 5.64 1.12
CA ALA A 638 9.47 6.32 2.12
C ALA A 638 8.99 7.71 1.65
N ALA A 639 9.75 8.40 0.79
CA ALA A 639 9.39 9.72 0.30
C ALA A 639 8.13 9.69 -0.58
N ILE A 640 7.86 8.57 -1.27
CA ILE A 640 6.61 8.38 -2.04
C ILE A 640 5.40 8.48 -1.12
N ARG A 641 5.48 7.98 0.12
CA ARG A 641 4.36 8.04 1.09
C ARG A 641 4.03 9.48 1.46
N ASP A 642 5.07 10.30 1.66
CA ASP A 642 4.90 11.70 2.04
C ASP A 642 4.44 12.53 0.84
N LYS A 643 5.02 12.31 -0.35
CA LYS A 643 4.59 12.94 -1.59
C LYS A 643 3.13 12.62 -1.91
N PHE A 644 2.71 11.37 -1.72
CA PHE A 644 1.34 10.95 -1.98
C PHE A 644 0.32 11.55 -1.00
N LYS A 645 0.72 12.24 0.08
CA LYS A 645 -0.21 13.00 0.93
C LYS A 645 -0.65 14.30 0.27
N GLU A 646 0.12 14.83 -0.68
CA GLU A 646 -0.18 16.10 -1.35
C GLU A 646 -1.47 16.03 -2.17
N ASP A 647 -2.24 17.12 -2.18
CA ASP A 647 -3.58 17.15 -2.76
C ASP A 647 -3.59 16.99 -4.29
N HIS A 648 -2.49 17.29 -5.00
CA HIS A 648 -2.42 17.10 -6.46
C HIS A 648 -1.97 15.69 -6.86
N CYS A 649 -1.35 14.92 -5.95
CA CYS A 649 -0.95 13.53 -6.19
C CYS A 649 -2.14 12.60 -5.93
N ARG A 650 -2.80 12.09 -6.97
CA ARG A 650 -4.12 11.44 -6.83
C ARG A 650 -4.13 9.94 -7.11
N ILE A 651 -3.20 9.44 -7.93
CA ILE A 651 -3.14 8.03 -8.32
C ILE A 651 -1.75 7.46 -8.02
N LEU A 652 -1.69 6.35 -7.29
CA LEU A 652 -0.45 5.62 -7.00
C LEU A 652 -0.43 4.28 -7.75
N ILE A 653 0.56 4.09 -8.62
CA ILE A 653 0.72 2.92 -9.46
C ILE A 653 1.77 1.99 -8.83
N VAL A 654 1.41 0.74 -8.60
CA VAL A 654 2.25 -0.21 -7.86
C VAL A 654 2.36 -1.56 -8.56
N ALA A 655 3.52 -2.20 -8.44
CA ALA A 655 3.70 -3.60 -8.82
C ALA A 655 3.52 -4.53 -7.62
N ASN A 656 4.54 -4.63 -6.74
CA ASN A 656 4.49 -5.38 -5.47
C ASN A 656 4.68 -4.49 -4.23
N LYS A 657 5.28 -3.31 -4.38
CA LYS A 657 5.45 -2.36 -3.27
C LYS A 657 4.08 -1.85 -2.79
N PHE A 658 4.01 -1.43 -1.52
CA PHE A 658 2.82 -0.84 -0.89
C PHE A 658 1.54 -1.70 -0.82
N GLN A 659 1.57 -2.96 -1.29
CA GLN A 659 0.47 -3.92 -1.07
C GLN A 659 0.35 -4.33 0.41
N THR A 660 1.44 -4.25 1.18
CA THR A 660 1.47 -4.46 2.64
C THR A 660 2.07 -3.26 3.38
N GLY A 661 1.59 -2.96 4.59
CA GLY A 661 2.16 -1.91 5.46
C GLY A 661 2.11 -0.46 4.93
N PHE A 662 1.37 -0.20 3.85
CA PHE A 662 1.00 1.14 3.41
C PHE A 662 -0.32 1.54 4.06
N ASP A 663 -0.39 2.76 4.59
CA ASP A 663 -1.56 3.29 5.26
C ASP A 663 -1.86 4.68 4.69
N GLN A 664 -2.97 4.79 3.97
CA GLN A 664 -3.47 6.03 3.39
C GLN A 664 -5.00 6.08 3.54
N PRO A 665 -5.53 6.77 4.57
CA PRO A 665 -6.96 6.83 4.84
C PRO A 665 -7.80 7.41 3.69
N LEU A 666 -7.21 8.26 2.84
CA LEU A 666 -7.87 8.87 1.69
C LEU A 666 -7.96 7.97 0.45
N LEU A 667 -7.38 6.76 0.51
CA LEU A 667 -7.47 5.80 -0.58
C LEU A 667 -8.89 5.24 -0.67
N HIS A 668 -9.59 5.50 -1.78
CA HIS A 668 -10.99 5.14 -1.99
C HIS A 668 -11.15 4.04 -3.05
N THR A 669 -10.45 4.18 -4.17
CA THR A 669 -10.61 3.31 -5.35
C THR A 669 -9.35 2.51 -5.61
N MET A 670 -9.49 1.22 -5.91
CA MET A 670 -8.40 0.38 -6.40
C MET A 670 -8.72 -0.15 -7.79
N PHE A 671 -7.81 0.06 -8.74
CA PHE A 671 -7.84 -0.55 -10.06
C PHE A 671 -6.88 -1.74 -10.05
N VAL A 672 -7.37 -2.94 -10.37
CA VAL A 672 -6.60 -4.19 -10.30
C VAL A 672 -6.40 -4.72 -11.71
N ASP A 673 -5.15 -4.71 -12.18
CA ASP A 673 -4.70 -5.37 -13.42
C ASP A 673 -3.63 -6.42 -13.07
N LYS A 674 -3.98 -7.29 -12.12
CA LYS A 674 -3.09 -8.31 -11.56
C LYS A 674 -3.92 -9.49 -11.08
N GLN A 675 -3.44 -10.70 -11.32
CA GLN A 675 -4.02 -11.89 -10.70
C GLN A 675 -3.85 -11.81 -9.18
N LEU A 676 -4.96 -11.78 -8.45
CA LEU A 676 -5.02 -11.81 -7.00
C LEU A 676 -5.53 -13.19 -6.56
N GLY A 677 -4.82 -13.80 -5.61
CA GLY A 677 -5.20 -15.12 -5.08
C GLY A 677 -4.74 -15.30 -3.64
N GLY A 678 -5.52 -16.09 -2.89
CA GLY A 678 -5.25 -16.39 -1.48
C GLY A 678 -5.00 -15.14 -0.64
N VAL A 679 -3.99 -15.20 0.23
CA VAL A 679 -3.66 -14.11 1.17
C VAL A 679 -3.31 -12.79 0.47
N GLN A 680 -2.77 -12.83 -0.77
CA GLN A 680 -2.40 -11.61 -1.49
C GLN A 680 -3.62 -10.76 -1.85
N ALA A 681 -4.77 -11.38 -2.17
CA ALA A 681 -6.02 -10.67 -2.44
C ALA A 681 -6.45 -9.84 -1.22
N ILE A 682 -6.46 -10.46 -0.04
CA ILE A 682 -6.84 -9.79 1.21
C ILE A 682 -5.88 -8.65 1.53
N GLN A 683 -4.56 -8.88 1.48
CA GLN A 683 -3.57 -7.87 1.82
C GLN A 683 -3.68 -6.62 0.94
N THR A 684 -3.85 -6.85 -0.37
CA THR A 684 -3.93 -5.81 -1.40
C THR A 684 -5.23 -5.03 -1.28
N LEU A 685 -6.38 -5.70 -1.30
CA LEU A 685 -7.68 -5.03 -1.25
C LEU A 685 -7.95 -4.38 0.12
N SER A 686 -7.47 -4.97 1.23
CA SER A 686 -7.56 -4.38 2.56
C SER A 686 -6.81 -3.04 2.69
N ARG A 687 -6.03 -2.60 1.70
CA ARG A 687 -5.50 -1.21 1.70
C ARG A 687 -6.63 -0.17 1.63
N LEU A 688 -7.79 -0.53 1.09
CA LEU A 688 -8.97 0.33 1.03
C LEU A 688 -9.76 0.38 2.35
N ASN A 689 -9.54 -0.54 3.28
CA ASN A 689 -10.45 -0.77 4.41
C ASN A 689 -10.39 0.29 5.53
N ARG A 690 -9.51 1.30 5.41
CA ARG A 690 -9.31 2.31 6.44
C ARG A 690 -10.47 3.29 6.50
N CYS A 691 -11.07 3.42 7.68
CA CYS A 691 -12.09 4.42 7.97
C CYS A 691 -11.49 5.84 8.00
N TYR A 692 -12.22 6.80 7.44
CA TYR A 692 -11.87 8.21 7.46
C TYR A 692 -13.16 9.05 7.45
N THR A 693 -13.15 10.23 8.08
CA THR A 693 -14.33 11.12 8.09
C THR A 693 -14.74 11.47 6.66
N GLY A 694 -16.01 11.23 6.32
CA GLY A 694 -16.54 11.47 4.96
C GLY A 694 -16.29 10.34 3.95
N LYS A 695 -15.56 9.29 4.34
CA LYS A 695 -15.42 8.05 3.55
C LYS A 695 -16.50 7.06 3.99
N LYS A 696 -17.49 6.84 3.11
CA LYS A 696 -18.65 5.99 3.39
C LYS A 696 -18.56 4.63 2.70
N ASP A 697 -17.83 4.56 1.59
CA ASP A 697 -17.69 3.41 0.73
C ASP A 697 -16.24 3.30 0.19
N THR A 698 -15.98 2.20 -0.49
CA THR A 698 -14.77 1.97 -1.30
C THR A 698 -15.18 1.43 -2.66
N MET A 699 -14.27 1.39 -3.62
CA MET A 699 -14.54 0.86 -4.97
C MET A 699 -13.36 0.02 -5.46
N VAL A 700 -13.64 -1.18 -5.94
CA VAL A 700 -12.66 -2.01 -6.64
C VAL A 700 -13.11 -2.21 -8.08
N ILE A 701 -12.19 -1.93 -9.00
CA ILE A 701 -12.37 -2.21 -10.42
C ILE A 701 -11.28 -3.19 -10.84
N ASP A 702 -11.68 -4.41 -11.12
CA ASP A 702 -10.79 -5.52 -11.42
C ASP A 702 -10.89 -5.90 -12.89
N PHE A 703 -9.75 -5.91 -13.59
CA PHE A 703 -9.66 -6.26 -15.01
C PHE A 703 -9.22 -7.71 -15.25
N VAL A 704 -8.98 -8.48 -14.18
CA VAL A 704 -8.34 -9.80 -14.26
C VAL A 704 -9.11 -10.88 -13.49
N ASN A 705 -9.54 -10.61 -12.27
CA ASN A 705 -10.11 -11.63 -11.38
C ASN A 705 -11.65 -11.66 -11.45
N GLU A 706 -12.20 -12.84 -11.19
CA GLU A 706 -13.65 -13.07 -11.06
C GLU A 706 -14.09 -12.95 -9.59
N GLN A 707 -15.34 -12.57 -9.33
CA GLN A 707 -15.82 -12.38 -7.96
C GLN A 707 -15.72 -13.65 -7.12
N ASP A 708 -16.04 -14.82 -7.69
CA ASP A 708 -15.92 -16.13 -7.05
C ASP A 708 -14.49 -16.43 -6.55
N GLN A 709 -13.47 -16.00 -7.31
CA GLN A 709 -12.07 -16.24 -6.94
C GLN A 709 -11.67 -15.36 -5.75
N ILE A 710 -12.16 -14.11 -5.73
CA ILE A 710 -11.94 -13.17 -4.63
C ILE A 710 -12.73 -13.60 -3.39
N GLN A 711 -13.98 -14.04 -3.54
CA GLN A 711 -14.80 -14.61 -2.48
C GLN A 711 -14.08 -15.77 -1.79
N LYS A 712 -13.62 -16.76 -2.57
CA LYS A 712 -12.86 -17.93 -2.07
C LYS A 712 -11.56 -17.53 -1.36
N ALA A 713 -10.94 -16.41 -1.75
CA ALA A 713 -9.75 -15.91 -1.08
C ALA A 713 -10.07 -15.29 0.29
N PHE A 714 -11.20 -14.59 0.43
CA PHE A 714 -11.63 -13.91 1.67
C PHE A 714 -12.34 -14.83 2.66
N GLN A 715 -13.13 -15.79 2.17
CA GLN A 715 -13.99 -16.66 2.97
C GLN A 715 -13.25 -17.32 4.16
N PRO A 716 -12.03 -17.88 4.01
CA PRO A 716 -11.34 -18.54 5.12
C PRO A 716 -10.97 -17.63 6.30
N TYR A 717 -11.02 -16.31 6.10
CA TYR A 717 -10.57 -15.29 7.06
C TYR A 717 -11.67 -14.33 7.48
N TYR A 718 -12.90 -14.55 7.04
CA TYR A 718 -14.03 -13.68 7.35
C TYR A 718 -14.41 -13.76 8.83
N GLN A 719 -14.50 -14.99 9.37
CA GLN A 719 -14.71 -15.29 10.79
C GLN A 719 -13.44 -15.87 11.45
N THR A 720 -13.55 -17.02 12.12
CA THR A 720 -12.41 -17.73 12.72
C THR A 720 -11.80 -18.67 11.70
N THR A 721 -10.47 -18.69 11.61
CA THR A 721 -9.76 -19.64 10.76
C THR A 721 -9.38 -20.87 11.58
N ARG A 722 -9.81 -22.05 11.14
CA ARG A 722 -9.51 -23.34 11.75
C ARG A 722 -8.79 -24.26 10.76
N LEU A 723 -7.94 -25.14 11.27
CA LEU A 723 -7.42 -26.26 10.47
C LEU A 723 -8.50 -27.32 10.30
N SER A 724 -8.67 -27.84 9.09
CA SER A 724 -9.68 -28.87 8.81
C SER A 724 -9.29 -30.24 9.38
N GLU A 725 -8.01 -30.56 9.40
CA GLU A 725 -7.43 -31.82 9.88
C GLU A 725 -6.06 -31.55 10.52
N GLU A 726 -5.67 -32.35 11.51
CA GLU A 726 -4.31 -32.35 12.05
C GLU A 726 -3.33 -32.84 10.98
N ALA A 727 -2.14 -32.23 10.92
CA ALA A 727 -1.13 -32.61 9.93
C ALA A 727 -0.75 -34.10 10.08
N ASN A 728 -1.09 -34.91 9.06
CA ASN A 728 -0.80 -36.33 9.09
C ASN A 728 0.67 -36.60 8.75
N THR A 729 1.48 -36.81 9.79
CA THR A 729 2.91 -37.15 9.66
C THR A 729 3.17 -38.44 8.88
N GLN A 730 2.19 -39.35 8.76
CA GLN A 730 2.29 -40.59 7.99
C GLN A 730 2.51 -40.34 6.48
N GLN A 731 2.02 -39.20 5.96
CA GLN A 731 2.16 -38.84 4.54
C GLN A 731 3.63 -38.76 4.07
N LEU A 732 4.58 -38.55 4.98
CA LEU A 732 6.01 -38.58 4.65
C LEU A 732 6.46 -39.96 4.16
N TYR A 733 5.92 -41.04 4.73
CA TYR A 733 6.24 -42.40 4.30
C TYR A 733 5.63 -42.71 2.95
N ASP A 734 4.44 -42.17 2.66
CA ASP A 734 3.79 -42.32 1.35
C ASP A 734 4.62 -41.61 0.26
N TYR A 735 5.07 -40.37 0.50
CA TYR A 735 5.95 -39.65 -0.42
C TYR A 735 7.31 -40.33 -0.61
N LYS A 736 7.87 -40.89 0.47
CA LYS A 736 9.09 -41.71 0.40
C LYS A 736 8.88 -42.93 -0.51
N LEU A 737 7.76 -43.64 -0.33
CA LEU A 737 7.40 -44.81 -1.11
C LEU A 737 7.17 -44.46 -2.59
N GLU A 738 6.54 -43.32 -2.88
CA GLU A 738 6.39 -42.79 -4.24
C GLU A 738 7.74 -42.60 -4.95
N ILE A 739 8.75 -42.05 -4.27
CA ILE A 739 10.10 -41.85 -4.83
C ILE A 739 10.82 -43.20 -4.97
N ASP A 740 10.74 -44.06 -3.96
CA ASP A 740 11.38 -45.38 -3.96
C ASP A 740 10.86 -46.28 -5.11
N ASN A 741 9.61 -46.09 -5.55
CA ASN A 741 9.02 -46.84 -6.67
C ASN A 741 9.74 -46.64 -8.00
N TYR A 742 10.47 -45.52 -8.20
CA TYR A 742 11.29 -45.30 -9.40
C TYR A 742 12.60 -46.10 -9.37
N LYS A 743 12.99 -46.65 -8.21
CA LYS A 743 14.18 -47.51 -8.04
C LYS A 743 15.49 -46.86 -8.53
N VAL A 744 15.59 -45.54 -8.41
CA VAL A 744 16.77 -44.75 -8.80
C VAL A 744 17.94 -44.96 -7.83
N PHE A 745 17.63 -45.20 -6.55
CA PHE A 745 18.62 -45.43 -5.49
C PHE A 745 18.06 -46.36 -4.41
N GLY A 746 18.95 -46.90 -3.57
CA GLY A 746 18.62 -47.79 -2.45
C GLY A 746 19.28 -47.37 -1.13
N THR A 747 18.97 -48.09 -0.05
CA THR A 747 19.40 -47.75 1.32
C THR A 747 20.93 -47.66 1.48
N ASN A 748 21.68 -48.56 0.85
CA ASN A 748 23.15 -48.57 0.96
C ASN A 748 23.78 -47.27 0.42
N GLN A 749 23.24 -46.75 -0.69
CA GLN A 749 23.69 -45.49 -1.31
C GLN A 749 23.37 -44.28 -0.42
N ILE A 750 22.24 -44.31 0.28
CA ILE A 750 21.89 -43.28 1.27
C ILE A 750 22.90 -43.31 2.42
N GLU A 751 23.22 -44.49 2.96
CA GLU A 751 24.18 -44.63 4.06
C GLU A 751 25.59 -44.17 3.67
N GLU A 752 26.05 -44.47 2.46
CA GLU A 752 27.35 -44.01 1.94
C GLU A 752 27.43 -42.48 1.87
N VAL A 753 26.39 -41.83 1.34
CA VAL A 753 26.31 -40.35 1.28
C VAL A 753 26.31 -39.76 2.69
N ILE A 754 25.55 -40.33 3.61
CA ILE A 754 25.47 -39.82 5.00
C ILE A 754 26.80 -40.00 5.73
N ALA A 755 27.50 -41.12 5.53
CA ALA A 755 28.81 -41.35 6.13
C ALA A 755 29.83 -40.28 5.70
N VAL A 756 29.81 -39.88 4.42
CA VAL A 756 30.67 -38.78 3.92
C VAL A 756 30.27 -37.43 4.50
N LEU A 757 28.96 -37.15 4.64
CA LEU A 757 28.48 -35.89 5.24
C LEU A 757 28.78 -35.77 6.74
N MET A 758 28.89 -36.90 7.45
CA MET A 758 29.21 -36.94 8.88
C MET A 758 30.71 -36.84 9.18
N ASP A 759 31.58 -37.14 8.21
CA ASP A 759 33.02 -37.03 8.37
C ASP A 759 33.50 -35.59 8.14
N LYS A 760 33.84 -34.91 9.24
CA LYS A 760 34.31 -33.51 9.24
C LYS A 760 35.61 -33.29 8.46
N ASN A 761 36.34 -34.34 8.09
CA ASN A 761 37.60 -34.26 7.35
C ASN A 761 37.43 -34.43 5.83
N ARG A 762 36.23 -34.73 5.33
CA ARG A 762 35.95 -34.95 3.90
C ARG A 762 35.22 -33.76 3.30
N ASN A 763 35.50 -33.45 2.04
CA ASN A 763 34.81 -32.37 1.34
C ASN A 763 33.49 -32.91 0.78
N PRO A 764 32.31 -32.34 1.12
CA PRO A 764 31.03 -32.75 0.55
C PRO A 764 30.96 -32.70 -0.99
N GLU A 765 31.84 -31.93 -1.65
CA GLU A 765 31.96 -31.91 -3.12
C GLU A 765 32.42 -33.26 -3.71
N GLU A 766 33.05 -34.14 -2.91
CA GLU A 766 33.41 -35.51 -3.30
C GLU A 766 32.18 -36.35 -3.70
N LEU A 767 30.96 -35.93 -3.31
CA LEU A 767 29.70 -36.59 -3.64
C LEU A 767 29.15 -36.20 -5.02
N SER A 768 29.68 -35.14 -5.65
CA SER A 768 29.20 -34.66 -6.96
C SER A 768 29.29 -35.72 -8.07
N PRO A 769 30.42 -36.45 -8.24
CA PRO A 769 30.51 -37.53 -9.23
C PRO A 769 29.49 -38.65 -8.99
N PHE A 770 29.25 -39.01 -7.72
CA PHE A 770 28.29 -40.03 -7.32
C PHE A 770 26.85 -39.65 -7.72
N PHE A 771 26.41 -38.43 -7.43
CA PHE A 771 25.07 -37.99 -7.84
C PHE A 771 24.95 -37.82 -9.36
N ARG A 772 26.02 -37.39 -10.05
CA ARG A 772 26.02 -37.32 -11.51
C ARG A 772 25.90 -38.69 -12.16
N SER A 773 26.63 -39.70 -11.69
CA SER A 773 26.51 -41.07 -12.21
C SER A 773 25.11 -41.63 -11.92
N LEU A 774 24.59 -41.43 -10.71
CA LEU A 774 23.24 -41.87 -10.33
C LEU A 774 22.16 -41.28 -11.25
N VAL A 775 22.28 -39.99 -11.58
CA VAL A 775 21.37 -39.30 -12.51
C VAL A 775 21.55 -39.81 -13.94
N GLN A 776 22.79 -39.97 -14.41
CA GLN A 776 23.10 -40.44 -15.75
C GLN A 776 22.63 -41.88 -16.00
N ASP A 777 22.79 -42.77 -15.02
CA ASP A 777 22.51 -44.20 -15.16
C ASP A 777 21.02 -44.52 -15.00
N HIS A 778 20.29 -43.73 -14.22
CA HIS A 778 18.92 -44.06 -13.82
C HIS A 778 17.88 -43.01 -14.20
N VAL A 779 18.21 -41.71 -14.23
CA VAL A 779 17.25 -40.63 -14.48
C VAL A 779 17.28 -40.16 -15.93
N GLU A 780 18.46 -39.93 -16.51
CA GLU A 780 18.59 -39.53 -17.93
C GLU A 780 17.99 -40.52 -18.94
N PRO A 781 17.99 -41.86 -18.69
CA PRO A 781 17.33 -42.82 -19.57
C PRO A 781 15.80 -42.81 -19.50
N MET A 782 15.20 -42.17 -18.48
CA MET A 782 13.75 -42.04 -18.37
C MET A 782 13.19 -41.11 -19.44
N GLU A 783 11.91 -41.24 -19.77
CA GLU A 783 11.21 -40.28 -20.63
C GLU A 783 11.25 -38.87 -20.02
N LYS A 784 11.35 -37.82 -20.84
CA LYS A 784 11.45 -36.43 -20.34
C LYS A 784 10.29 -36.04 -19.40
N ALA A 785 9.09 -36.55 -19.68
CA ALA A 785 7.92 -36.36 -18.82
C ALA A 785 8.10 -37.04 -17.45
N GLU A 786 8.67 -38.24 -17.43
CA GLU A 786 8.94 -39.03 -16.22
C GLU A 786 10.06 -38.39 -15.38
N GLN A 787 11.12 -37.88 -16.01
CA GLN A 787 12.17 -37.10 -15.35
C GLN A 787 11.59 -35.87 -14.61
N ALA A 788 10.66 -35.16 -15.25
CA ALA A 788 10.00 -34.00 -14.67
C ALA A 788 9.10 -34.36 -13.48
N ILE A 789 8.40 -35.50 -13.55
CA ILE A 789 7.57 -36.02 -12.44
C ILE A 789 8.46 -36.44 -11.27
N PHE A 790 9.50 -37.22 -11.52
CA PHE A 790 10.44 -37.65 -10.49
C PHE A 790 11.08 -36.46 -9.76
N ARG A 791 11.55 -35.45 -10.52
CA ARG A 791 12.06 -34.20 -9.95
C ARG A 791 11.04 -33.46 -9.09
N LYS A 792 9.76 -33.41 -9.50
CA LYS A 792 8.67 -32.82 -8.70
C LYS A 792 8.39 -33.61 -7.42
N GLN A 793 8.41 -34.94 -7.45
CA GLN A 793 8.18 -35.78 -6.28
C GLN A 793 9.33 -35.65 -5.27
N VAL A 794 10.58 -35.66 -5.72
CA VAL A 794 11.75 -35.38 -4.85
C VAL A 794 11.62 -33.99 -4.21
N ASN A 795 11.25 -32.95 -4.97
CA ASN A 795 11.02 -31.61 -4.42
C ASN A 795 9.85 -31.58 -3.42
N ARG A 796 8.74 -32.27 -3.72
CA ARG A 796 7.58 -32.38 -2.84
C ARG A 796 7.97 -33.01 -1.51
N TYR A 797 8.70 -34.13 -1.52
CA TYR A 797 9.21 -34.77 -0.32
C TYR A 797 10.12 -33.83 0.46
N VAL A 798 11.10 -33.18 -0.19
CA VAL A 798 12.03 -32.24 0.49
C VAL A 798 11.27 -31.09 1.15
N ARG A 799 10.28 -30.50 0.49
CA ARG A 799 9.44 -29.42 1.06
C ARG A 799 8.55 -29.91 2.20
N ARG A 800 7.90 -31.06 2.03
CA ARG A 800 6.97 -31.63 3.01
C ARG A 800 7.69 -32.17 4.24
N TYR A 801 8.87 -32.77 4.06
CA TYR A 801 9.72 -33.20 5.17
C TYR A 801 10.09 -32.03 6.07
N VAL A 802 10.54 -30.90 5.49
CA VAL A 802 10.86 -29.70 6.29
C VAL A 802 9.65 -29.28 7.11
N PHE A 803 8.44 -29.23 6.55
CA PHE A 803 7.25 -28.83 7.29
C PHE A 803 6.78 -29.88 8.33
N LEU A 804 6.63 -31.15 7.93
CA LEU A 804 6.05 -32.19 8.78
C LEU A 804 7.02 -32.66 9.88
N SER A 805 8.34 -32.67 9.62
CA SER A 805 9.33 -32.94 10.67
C SER A 805 9.24 -31.95 11.84
N GLN A 806 8.72 -30.73 11.59
CA GLN A 806 8.52 -29.71 12.63
C GLN A 806 7.29 -29.99 13.51
N LEU A 807 6.36 -30.84 13.06
CA LEU A 807 5.15 -31.23 13.79
C LEU A 807 5.29 -32.61 14.46
N MET A 808 6.31 -33.38 14.08
CA MET A 808 6.61 -34.67 14.69
C MET A 808 7.10 -34.49 16.14
N THR A 809 6.46 -35.21 17.06
CA THR A 809 6.87 -35.30 18.48
C THR A 809 7.98 -36.31 18.72
N PHE A 810 8.41 -37.01 17.68
CA PHE A 810 9.44 -38.04 17.69
C PHE A 810 10.50 -37.77 16.61
N ILE A 811 11.68 -38.34 16.80
CA ILE A 811 12.79 -38.25 15.83
C ILE A 811 12.86 -39.58 15.08
N ASP A 812 12.76 -39.55 13.75
CA ASP A 812 13.02 -40.70 12.88
C ASP A 812 14.34 -40.49 12.11
N PRO A 813 15.43 -41.17 12.52
CA PRO A 813 16.73 -41.05 11.84
C PRO A 813 16.71 -41.47 10.37
N GLU A 814 15.84 -42.39 9.97
CA GLU A 814 15.78 -42.87 8.59
C GLU A 814 15.14 -41.85 7.67
N LEU A 815 14.08 -41.16 8.11
CA LEU A 815 13.51 -40.05 7.35
C LEU A 815 14.50 -38.86 7.25
N GLU A 816 15.29 -38.60 8.29
CA GLU A 816 16.30 -37.54 8.28
C GLU A 816 17.43 -37.82 7.27
N LYS A 817 17.94 -39.07 7.27
CA LYS A 817 18.93 -39.51 6.27
C LYS A 817 18.36 -39.41 4.85
N TYR A 818 17.12 -39.86 4.66
CA TYR A 818 16.45 -39.82 3.36
C TYR A 818 16.25 -38.39 2.86
N TYR A 819 15.85 -37.46 3.75
CA TYR A 819 15.77 -36.04 3.45
C TYR A 819 17.10 -35.44 3.00
N LEU A 820 18.18 -35.67 3.75
CA LEU A 820 19.51 -35.15 3.40
C LEU A 820 19.97 -35.66 2.03
N PHE A 821 19.73 -36.94 1.73
CA PHE A 821 20.02 -37.52 0.43
C PHE A 821 19.19 -36.87 -0.69
N CYS A 822 17.86 -36.82 -0.56
CA CYS A 822 16.96 -36.23 -1.55
C CYS A 822 17.24 -34.74 -1.79
N LYS A 823 17.61 -33.99 -0.74
CA LYS A 823 18.00 -32.58 -0.84
C LYS A 823 19.25 -32.37 -1.68
N LEU A 824 20.21 -33.29 -1.61
CA LEU A 824 21.41 -33.25 -2.45
C LEU A 824 21.09 -33.72 -3.87
N LEU A 825 20.41 -34.87 -4.02
CA LEU A 825 19.99 -35.43 -5.31
C LEU A 825 19.22 -34.40 -6.16
N TYR A 826 18.30 -33.65 -5.55
CA TYR A 826 17.50 -32.62 -6.24
C TYR A 826 18.34 -31.59 -7.01
N LYS A 827 19.56 -31.30 -6.54
CA LYS A 827 20.49 -30.36 -7.20
C LYS A 827 21.10 -30.92 -8.49
N PHE A 828 21.17 -32.24 -8.63
CA PHE A 828 21.78 -32.92 -9.78
C PHE A 828 20.75 -33.42 -10.79
N LEU A 829 19.47 -33.53 -10.41
CA LEU A 829 18.41 -33.93 -11.34
C LEU A 829 18.34 -32.98 -12.55
N PRO A 830 18.20 -33.49 -13.78
CA PRO A 830 18.26 -32.71 -14.99
C PRO A 830 17.25 -31.57 -14.95
N TYR A 831 17.74 -30.37 -15.28
CA TYR A 831 16.90 -29.21 -15.43
C TYR A 831 16.16 -29.33 -16.76
N THR A 832 14.85 -29.46 -16.73
CA THR A 832 14.03 -29.32 -17.95
C THR A 832 14.11 -27.86 -18.38
N LYS A 833 15.03 -27.57 -19.32
CA LYS A 833 15.02 -26.31 -20.06
C LYS A 833 13.74 -26.25 -20.86
N ASP A 834 12.75 -25.61 -20.27
CA ASP A 834 11.61 -25.10 -20.99
C ASP A 834 12.06 -23.85 -21.73
N THR A 835 12.51 -24.00 -22.98
CA THR A 835 12.59 -22.85 -23.87
C THR A 835 11.17 -22.29 -24.02
N LEU A 836 10.98 -21.04 -23.59
CA LEU A 836 9.77 -20.28 -23.90
C LEU A 836 9.66 -20.22 -25.42
N PRO A 837 8.52 -20.61 -26.01
CA PRO A 837 8.33 -20.56 -27.46
C PRO A 837 8.07 -19.12 -27.89
N LEU A 838 9.14 -18.30 -27.90
CA LEU A 838 9.09 -16.87 -28.21
C LEU A 838 8.73 -16.60 -29.68
N ASP A 839 9.01 -17.55 -30.56
CA ASP A 839 8.63 -17.57 -31.97
C ASP A 839 7.11 -17.54 -32.17
N VAL A 840 6.32 -18.07 -31.23
CA VAL A 840 4.85 -17.92 -31.22
C VAL A 840 4.45 -16.44 -31.21
N LEU A 841 5.18 -15.57 -30.51
CA LEU A 841 4.88 -14.14 -30.42
C LEU A 841 5.14 -13.40 -31.73
N GLU A 842 6.07 -13.89 -32.55
CA GLU A 842 6.38 -13.32 -33.85
C GLU A 842 5.32 -13.69 -34.90
N ARG A 843 4.57 -14.78 -34.68
CA ARG A 843 3.56 -15.33 -35.61
C ARG A 843 2.12 -14.92 -35.31
N ILE A 844 1.84 -14.27 -34.18
CA ILE A 844 0.47 -13.87 -33.79
C ILE A 844 0.23 -12.36 -33.88
N ASN A 845 -1.00 -11.96 -34.16
CA ASN A 845 -1.47 -10.58 -34.09
C ASN A 845 -2.80 -10.48 -33.34
N LEU A 846 -3.05 -9.34 -32.70
CA LEU A 846 -4.32 -9.04 -32.05
C LEU A 846 -5.26 -8.44 -33.09
N ASP A 847 -6.37 -9.12 -33.41
CA ASP A 847 -7.36 -8.70 -34.41
C ASP A 847 -8.51 -7.91 -33.77
N LYS A 848 -9.09 -8.46 -32.69
CA LYS A 848 -10.21 -7.84 -31.95
C LYS A 848 -9.88 -7.68 -30.48
N PHE A 849 -10.39 -6.62 -29.86
CA PHE A 849 -10.26 -6.41 -28.43
C PHE A 849 -11.44 -5.61 -27.86
N LYS A 850 -12.07 -6.13 -26.82
CA LYS A 850 -13.19 -5.50 -26.11
C LYS A 850 -13.05 -5.75 -24.61
N ILE A 851 -13.50 -4.79 -23.80
CA ILE A 851 -13.67 -5.01 -22.36
C ILE A 851 -15.16 -4.96 -22.05
N GLU A 852 -15.64 -6.00 -21.38
CA GLU A 852 -17.04 -6.14 -20.97
C GLU A 852 -17.13 -6.17 -19.44
N GLU A 853 -18.07 -5.40 -18.90
CA GLU A 853 -18.44 -5.49 -17.48
C GLU A 853 -19.13 -6.84 -17.24
N ARG A 854 -18.59 -7.65 -16.35
CA ARG A 854 -19.13 -8.99 -16.05
C ARG A 854 -20.09 -8.96 -14.88
N GLU A 855 -19.57 -8.51 -13.75
CA GLU A 855 -20.26 -8.54 -12.47
C GLU A 855 -20.01 -7.21 -11.78
N ASN A 856 -21.05 -6.67 -11.19
CA ASN A 856 -21.05 -5.40 -10.50
C ASN A 856 -21.96 -5.51 -9.29
N GLY A 857 -21.38 -5.34 -8.12
CA GLY A 857 -22.13 -5.42 -6.86
C GLY A 857 -21.27 -5.87 -5.70
N SER A 858 -21.94 -6.36 -4.67
CA SER A 858 -21.31 -6.85 -3.46
C SER A 858 -20.93 -8.32 -3.61
N ILE A 859 -19.72 -8.69 -3.22
CA ILE A 859 -19.30 -10.07 -3.05
C ILE A 859 -19.70 -10.50 -1.64
N LEU A 860 -20.71 -11.37 -1.53
CA LEU A 860 -21.22 -11.84 -0.24
C LEU A 860 -20.32 -12.95 0.32
N LEU A 861 -19.96 -12.82 1.59
CA LEU A 861 -19.25 -13.85 2.36
C LEU A 861 -20.23 -14.57 3.28
N GLU A 862 -20.08 -15.89 3.39
CA GLU A 862 -20.92 -16.71 4.25
C GLU A 862 -20.52 -16.53 5.72
N GLU A 863 -21.50 -16.53 6.63
CA GLU A 863 -21.27 -16.41 8.06
C GLU A 863 -20.80 -17.74 8.71
N GLU A 864 -19.75 -18.33 8.17
CA GLU A 864 -19.14 -19.57 8.67
C GLU A 864 -17.66 -19.42 8.99
N ASP A 865 -17.17 -20.29 9.88
CA ASP A 865 -15.75 -20.41 10.18
C ASP A 865 -14.98 -20.94 8.97
N GLY A 866 -13.87 -20.27 8.67
CA GLY A 866 -13.01 -20.63 7.58
C GLY A 866 -12.20 -21.88 7.87
N LYS A 867 -12.23 -22.85 6.95
CA LYS A 867 -11.42 -24.06 7.04
C LYS A 867 -10.21 -23.95 6.12
N LEU A 868 -9.02 -24.03 6.69
CA LEU A 868 -7.81 -24.26 5.93
C LEU A 868 -7.56 -25.76 5.86
N GLY A 869 -7.71 -26.31 4.66
CA GLY A 869 -7.27 -27.65 4.33
C GLY A 869 -5.77 -27.80 4.53
N ILE A 870 -5.31 -29.00 4.91
CA ILE A 870 -3.96 -29.41 4.50
C ILE A 870 -3.94 -29.23 3.01
N SER A 871 -3.04 -28.39 2.53
CA SER A 871 -2.78 -28.33 1.11
C SER A 871 -2.28 -29.70 0.65
N ASP A 872 -3.17 -30.63 0.34
CA ASP A 872 -2.96 -31.47 -0.81
C ASP A 872 -2.89 -30.46 -1.93
N ALA A 873 -1.67 -29.97 -2.19
CA ALA A 873 -1.29 -29.43 -3.47
C ALA A 873 -1.87 -30.47 -4.40
N THR A 874 -3.01 -30.09 -4.99
CA THR A 874 -3.95 -31.00 -5.61
C THR A 874 -3.09 -31.93 -6.40
N ILE A 875 -3.22 -33.25 -6.22
CA ILE A 875 -2.66 -34.22 -7.15
C ILE A 875 -2.96 -33.59 -8.50
N THR A 876 -1.94 -32.97 -9.08
CA THR A 876 -2.13 -32.24 -10.32
C THR A 876 -2.19 -33.43 -11.21
N LYS A 877 -3.42 -33.90 -11.47
CA LYS A 877 -3.70 -35.04 -12.35
C LYS A 877 -2.65 -34.94 -13.41
N THR A 878 -1.77 -35.94 -13.43
CA THR A 878 -0.47 -35.91 -14.09
C THR A 878 -0.64 -35.19 -15.41
N ASN A 879 -0.30 -33.89 -15.45
CA ASN A 879 -0.47 -33.14 -16.68
C ASN A 879 0.65 -33.66 -17.56
N VAL A 880 0.32 -34.66 -18.38
CA VAL A 880 1.01 -34.92 -19.63
C VAL A 880 1.22 -33.55 -20.24
N VAL A 881 2.46 -33.19 -20.54
CA VAL A 881 2.74 -31.92 -21.23
C VAL A 881 2.09 -32.06 -22.58
N GLU A 882 0.92 -31.44 -22.73
CA GLU A 882 0.18 -31.40 -23.98
C GLU A 882 0.91 -30.46 -24.92
N PHE A 883 1.28 -31.01 -26.07
CA PHE A 883 1.81 -30.25 -27.18
C PHE A 883 0.66 -29.89 -28.10
N ALA A 884 0.66 -28.65 -28.59
CA ALA A 884 -0.37 -28.14 -29.49
C ALA A 884 0.28 -27.34 -30.61
N THR A 885 -0.31 -27.42 -31.81
CA THR A 885 0.12 -26.61 -32.95
C THR A 885 -0.33 -25.15 -32.76
N LEU A 886 0.27 -24.20 -33.48
CA LEU A 886 -0.15 -22.79 -33.44
C LEU A 886 -1.65 -22.63 -33.75
N HIS A 887 -2.19 -23.44 -34.66
CA HIS A 887 -3.62 -23.40 -35.02
C HIS A 887 -4.50 -23.84 -33.85
N GLN A 888 -4.18 -24.97 -33.21
CA GLN A 888 -4.89 -25.44 -32.02
C GLN A 888 -4.80 -24.44 -30.87
N LEU A 889 -3.65 -23.79 -30.69
CA LEU A 889 -3.46 -22.74 -29.67
C LEU A 889 -4.32 -21.49 -29.92
N LEU A 890 -4.44 -21.08 -31.19
CA LEU A 890 -5.31 -19.97 -31.58
C LEU A 890 -6.79 -20.33 -31.40
N GLU A 891 -7.20 -21.57 -31.72
CA GLU A 891 -8.54 -22.06 -31.40
C GLU A 891 -8.77 -22.07 -29.88
N ASP A 892 -7.87 -22.68 -29.10
CA ASP A 892 -7.98 -22.78 -27.64
C ASP A 892 -8.07 -21.40 -26.95
N ILE A 893 -7.33 -20.40 -27.43
CA ILE A 893 -7.31 -19.06 -26.82
C ILE A 893 -8.48 -18.19 -27.26
N ASN A 894 -9.00 -18.39 -28.48
CA ASN A 894 -10.11 -17.62 -29.03
C ASN A 894 -11.49 -18.25 -28.73
N GLU A 895 -11.57 -19.58 -28.56
CA GLU A 895 -12.80 -20.33 -28.30
C GLU A 895 -13.64 -19.71 -27.17
N PRO A 896 -13.06 -19.31 -26.01
CA PRO A 896 -13.83 -18.68 -24.93
C PRO A 896 -14.51 -17.35 -25.30
N TYR A 897 -14.08 -16.73 -26.40
CA TYR A 897 -14.55 -15.43 -26.89
C TYR A 897 -15.31 -15.53 -28.23
N ALA A 898 -15.36 -16.72 -28.84
CA ALA A 898 -16.05 -16.97 -30.09
C ALA A 898 -17.55 -16.67 -29.95
N GLY A 899 -18.08 -15.80 -30.81
CA GLY A 899 -19.49 -15.37 -30.80
C GLY A 899 -19.83 -14.22 -29.84
N PHE A 900 -18.90 -13.77 -28.98
CA PHE A 900 -19.06 -12.58 -28.14
C PHE A 900 -18.40 -11.32 -28.72
N LEU A 901 -17.52 -11.53 -29.71
CA LEU A 901 -16.84 -10.49 -30.47
C LEU A 901 -17.57 -10.28 -31.79
N GLU A 902 -17.99 -9.04 -32.04
CA GLU A 902 -18.59 -8.63 -33.31
C GLU A 902 -17.52 -8.10 -34.26
N GLU A 903 -17.87 -7.97 -35.54
CA GLU A 903 -16.99 -7.29 -36.51
C GLU A 903 -16.67 -5.84 -36.12
N ASN A 904 -17.56 -5.19 -35.36
CA ASN A 904 -17.36 -3.86 -34.76
C ASN A 904 -16.24 -3.80 -33.71
N ASP A 905 -15.77 -4.96 -33.20
CA ASP A 905 -14.71 -5.07 -32.19
C ASP A 905 -13.31 -5.22 -32.82
N LYS A 906 -13.22 -5.20 -34.16
CA LYS A 906 -11.93 -5.16 -34.89
C LYS A 906 -11.15 -3.91 -34.52
N LEU A 907 -9.87 -4.10 -34.22
CA LEU A 907 -8.94 -3.01 -34.00
C LEU A 907 -8.90 -2.15 -35.26
N ILE A 908 -9.29 -0.87 -35.12
CA ILE A 908 -9.30 0.17 -36.16
C ILE A 908 -8.01 0.19 -37.00
N TYR A 909 -6.90 -0.29 -36.42
CA TYR A 909 -5.62 -0.46 -37.07
C TYR A 909 -5.67 -1.35 -38.32
N SER A 910 -6.50 -2.41 -38.39
CA SER A 910 -6.58 -3.28 -39.56
C SER A 910 -7.26 -2.59 -40.75
N LEU A 911 -8.37 -1.89 -40.53
CA LEU A 911 -9.03 -1.08 -41.54
C LEU A 911 -8.14 0.09 -41.99
N LEU A 912 -7.42 0.70 -41.04
CA LEU A 912 -6.40 1.68 -41.36
C LEU A 912 -5.38 1.03 -42.30
N LEU A 913 -4.69 -0.04 -41.92
CA LEU A 913 -3.71 -0.74 -42.77
C LEU A 913 -4.24 -1.12 -44.16
N GLU A 914 -5.50 -1.53 -44.30
CA GLU A 914 -6.13 -1.83 -45.60
C GLU A 914 -6.37 -0.58 -46.47
N VAL A 915 -6.77 0.54 -45.87
CA VAL A 915 -6.86 1.84 -46.56
C VAL A 915 -5.45 2.32 -46.91
N LEU A 916 -4.48 2.13 -46.01
CA LEU A 916 -3.08 2.53 -46.18
C LEU A 916 -2.35 1.69 -47.24
N ALA A 917 -2.74 0.44 -47.48
CA ALA A 917 -2.19 -0.44 -48.53
C ALA A 917 -2.89 -0.27 -49.90
N ASP A 918 -3.85 0.65 -49.99
CA ASP A 918 -4.58 0.91 -51.23
C ASP A 918 -3.67 1.57 -52.28
N LYS A 919 -3.65 1.01 -53.50
CA LYS A 919 -2.79 1.49 -54.59
C LYS A 919 -3.04 2.94 -54.94
N GLU A 920 -4.30 3.40 -54.91
CA GLU A 920 -4.61 4.79 -55.25
C GLU A 920 -4.09 5.76 -54.17
N ILE A 921 -4.09 5.35 -52.89
CA ILE A 921 -3.51 6.17 -51.82
C ILE A 921 -1.98 6.19 -51.94
N GLN A 922 -1.35 5.04 -52.17
CA GLN A 922 0.11 4.95 -52.36
C GLN A 922 0.58 5.75 -53.58
N GLU A 923 -0.13 5.67 -54.70
CA GLU A 923 0.15 6.46 -55.90
C GLU A 923 -0.13 7.95 -55.67
N ALA A 924 -1.20 8.30 -54.93
CA ALA A 924 -1.50 9.70 -54.60
C ALA A 924 -0.43 10.35 -53.71
N PHE A 925 0.14 9.61 -52.76
CA PHE A 925 1.27 10.08 -51.94
C PHE A 925 2.56 10.25 -52.76
N ASN A 926 2.71 9.48 -53.84
CA ASN A 926 3.87 9.56 -54.74
C ASN A 926 3.72 10.64 -55.82
N ALA A 927 2.51 11.15 -56.09
CA ALA A 927 2.20 12.02 -57.23
C ALA A 927 2.13 13.54 -56.94
N GLN A 928 2.79 14.05 -55.88
CA GLN A 928 2.79 15.49 -55.52
C GLN A 928 1.39 16.12 -55.32
N ASN A 929 0.46 15.38 -54.70
CA ASN A 929 -0.85 15.93 -54.34
C ASN A 929 -0.80 16.81 -53.08
N THR A 930 -1.70 17.79 -52.97
CA THR A 930 -1.80 18.66 -51.79
C THR A 930 -2.33 17.89 -50.57
N VAL A 931 -1.96 18.36 -49.37
CA VAL A 931 -2.33 17.74 -48.07
C VAL A 931 -3.85 17.59 -47.93
N ASP A 932 -4.61 18.60 -48.33
CA ASP A 932 -6.07 18.57 -48.25
C ASP A 932 -6.68 17.50 -49.17
N ILE A 933 -6.14 17.35 -50.39
CA ILE A 933 -6.58 16.31 -51.33
C ILE A 933 -6.23 14.92 -50.80
N LEU A 934 -5.05 14.74 -50.20
CA LEU A 934 -4.65 13.46 -49.61
C LEU A 934 -5.51 13.09 -48.40
N ILE A 935 -5.85 14.05 -47.55
CA ILE A 935 -6.74 13.84 -46.40
C ILE A 935 -8.17 13.54 -46.88
N GLU A 936 -8.69 14.25 -47.87
CA GLU A 936 -9.99 13.95 -48.47
C GLU A 936 -10.00 12.56 -49.13
N LEU A 937 -8.92 12.16 -49.81
CA LEU A 937 -8.82 10.87 -50.48
C LEU A 937 -8.69 9.72 -49.48
N ILE A 938 -7.96 9.91 -48.38
CA ILE A 938 -7.95 8.98 -47.23
C ILE A 938 -9.34 8.89 -46.61
N LYS A 939 -10.01 10.04 -46.39
CA LYS A 939 -11.39 10.08 -45.84
C LYS A 939 -12.37 9.37 -46.76
N ASP A 940 -12.30 9.62 -48.06
CA ASP A 940 -13.20 9.04 -49.07
C ASP A 940 -12.97 7.53 -49.20
N LYS A 941 -11.72 7.07 -49.25
CA LYS A 941 -11.40 5.64 -49.27
C LYS A 941 -11.70 4.94 -47.97
N PHE A 942 -11.45 5.58 -46.82
CA PHE A 942 -11.83 5.06 -45.52
C PHE A 942 -13.35 4.93 -45.43
N THR A 943 -14.10 5.95 -45.87
CA THR A 943 -15.56 5.96 -45.91
C THR A 943 -16.09 4.89 -46.87
N THR A 944 -15.50 4.77 -48.06
CA THR A 944 -15.88 3.77 -49.07
C THR A 944 -15.64 2.34 -48.57
N LYS A 945 -14.44 2.03 -48.04
CA LYS A 945 -14.14 0.70 -47.47
C LYS A 945 -14.95 0.41 -46.20
N SER A 946 -15.28 1.45 -45.43
CA SER A 946 -16.19 1.34 -44.27
C SER A 946 -17.63 1.07 -44.70
N ILE A 947 -18.10 1.64 -45.82
CA ILE A 947 -19.43 1.39 -46.41
C ILE A 947 -19.49 0.01 -47.06
N GLU A 948 -18.44 -0.45 -47.73
CA GLU A 948 -18.35 -1.82 -48.26
C GLU A 948 -18.43 -2.87 -47.15
N LYS A 949 -17.96 -2.51 -45.94
CA LYS A 949 -18.03 -3.30 -44.71
C LYS A 949 -18.97 -2.66 -43.68
N MET A 950 -20.12 -2.12 -44.12
CA MET A 950 -21.04 -1.32 -43.28
C MET A 950 -21.55 -2.05 -42.04
N SER A 951 -21.65 -3.38 -42.09
CA SER A 951 -22.02 -4.22 -40.93
C SER A 951 -20.92 -4.36 -39.87
N GLN A 952 -19.68 -3.98 -40.20
CA GLN A 952 -18.46 -4.17 -39.40
C GLN A 952 -17.95 -2.88 -38.73
N TYR A 953 -18.38 -1.68 -39.17
CA TYR A 953 -17.84 -0.40 -38.68
C TYR A 953 -18.94 0.64 -38.36
N PHE A 954 -20.17 0.20 -38.12
CA PHE A 954 -21.35 1.07 -37.99
C PHE A 954 -21.25 2.05 -36.79
N SER A 955 -20.80 1.57 -35.63
CA SER A 955 -20.65 2.38 -34.41
C SER A 955 -19.56 3.45 -34.55
N LEU A 956 -18.50 3.16 -35.30
CA LEU A 956 -17.41 4.10 -35.59
C LEU A 956 -17.90 5.21 -36.52
N MET A 957 -18.72 4.90 -37.52
CA MET A 957 -19.36 5.91 -38.38
C MET A 957 -20.26 6.86 -37.57
N ASP A 958 -20.95 6.33 -36.56
CA ASP A 958 -21.80 7.14 -35.68
C ASP A 958 -20.96 8.07 -34.78
N VAL A 959 -19.82 7.59 -34.26
CA VAL A 959 -18.86 8.43 -33.49
C VAL A 959 -18.13 9.45 -34.36
N MET A 960 -17.72 9.08 -35.59
CA MET A 960 -17.05 9.99 -36.53
C MET A 960 -17.98 11.06 -37.09
N SER A 961 -19.27 10.76 -37.25
CA SER A 961 -20.28 11.71 -37.71
C SER A 961 -20.81 12.60 -36.57
N SER A 962 -20.84 12.12 -35.33
CA SER A 962 -21.27 12.89 -34.16
C SER A 962 -20.19 13.74 -33.51
N ASN A 963 -18.89 13.45 -33.74
CA ASN A 963 -17.77 14.21 -33.18
C ASN A 963 -16.75 14.63 -34.26
N GLN A 964 -17.01 15.78 -34.86
CA GLN A 964 -16.21 16.35 -35.95
C GLN A 964 -14.75 16.60 -35.56
N ALA A 965 -14.48 17.06 -34.34
CA ALA A 965 -13.12 17.34 -33.86
C ALA A 965 -12.28 16.07 -33.66
N PHE A 966 -12.90 14.98 -33.20
CA PHE A 966 -12.26 13.67 -33.10
C PHE A 966 -11.96 13.08 -34.49
N SER A 967 -12.93 13.16 -35.41
CA SER A 967 -12.77 12.70 -36.80
C SER A 967 -11.61 13.41 -37.51
N GLU A 968 -11.55 14.75 -37.42
CA GLU A 968 -10.45 15.54 -37.99
C GLU A 968 -9.10 15.20 -37.38
N THR A 969 -9.03 14.99 -36.05
CA THR A 969 -7.79 14.62 -35.37
C THR A 969 -7.33 13.20 -35.70
N PHE A 970 -8.27 12.27 -35.85
CA PHE A 970 -8.00 10.87 -36.22
C PHE A 970 -7.39 10.76 -37.62
N PHE A 971 -8.03 11.38 -38.63
CA PHE A 971 -7.51 11.37 -40.01
C PHE A 971 -6.19 12.15 -40.14
N ARG A 972 -6.01 13.21 -39.34
CA ARG A 972 -4.73 13.96 -39.29
C ARG A 972 -3.58 13.12 -38.73
N LYS A 973 -3.79 12.38 -37.64
CA LYS A 973 -2.77 11.47 -37.09
C LYS A 973 -2.47 10.28 -38.01
N ALA A 974 -3.49 9.75 -38.70
CA ALA A 974 -3.30 8.71 -39.71
C ALA A 974 -2.43 9.20 -40.90
N PHE A 975 -2.65 10.45 -41.33
CA PHE A 975 -1.84 11.11 -42.34
C PHE A 975 -0.39 11.36 -41.87
N GLU A 976 -0.20 11.87 -40.65
CA GLU A 976 1.13 12.09 -40.06
C GLU A 976 1.96 10.79 -39.96
N PHE A 977 1.31 9.69 -39.59
CA PHE A 977 1.94 8.37 -39.52
C PHE A 977 2.41 7.87 -40.89
N LEU A 978 1.64 8.13 -41.95
CA LEU A 978 1.99 7.79 -43.35
C LEU A 978 3.12 8.64 -43.92
N ALA A 979 3.08 9.94 -43.66
CA ALA A 979 4.12 10.86 -44.09
C ALA A 979 5.49 10.44 -43.50
N ALA A 980 5.50 10.08 -42.21
CA ALA A 980 6.70 9.56 -41.54
C ALA A 980 7.18 8.22 -42.11
N ALA A 981 6.27 7.33 -42.52
CA ALA A 981 6.61 6.01 -43.06
C ALA A 981 7.15 6.06 -44.51
N THR A 982 6.70 7.02 -45.33
CA THR A 982 7.13 7.21 -46.73
C THR A 982 8.42 8.03 -46.88
N MET A 983 8.90 8.69 -45.82
CA MET A 983 10.07 9.57 -45.79
C MET A 983 11.46 8.87 -45.83
N LYS A 984 11.52 7.54 -46.01
CA LYS A 984 12.77 6.75 -45.85
C LYS A 984 13.72 6.73 -47.06
N GLY A 985 13.58 7.62 -48.04
CA GLY A 985 14.53 7.75 -49.16
C GLY A 985 14.88 9.20 -49.45
N ASN A 986 16.18 9.53 -49.51
CA ASN A 986 16.79 10.85 -49.75
C ASN A 986 16.68 11.92 -48.64
N ARG A 987 17.41 11.73 -47.53
CA ARG A 987 17.85 12.85 -46.68
C ARG A 987 19.37 13.01 -46.80
N PRO A 988 19.92 14.22 -47.03
CA PRO A 988 21.35 14.44 -47.09
C PRO A 988 22.00 14.34 -45.70
N ASP A 989 23.19 13.72 -45.61
CA ASP A 989 23.99 13.67 -44.39
C ASP A 989 24.25 15.07 -43.83
N TYR A 990 24.21 15.25 -42.51
CA TYR A 990 24.42 16.54 -41.86
C TYR A 990 25.80 17.14 -42.19
N ASP A 991 25.81 18.38 -42.67
CA ASP A 991 27.01 19.13 -43.03
C ASP A 991 26.80 20.59 -42.60
N GLU A 992 27.40 20.95 -41.47
CA GLU A 992 27.19 22.23 -40.81
C GLU A 992 27.70 23.40 -41.68
N GLU A 993 28.89 23.28 -42.27
CA GLU A 993 29.51 24.36 -43.05
C GLU A 993 28.72 24.66 -44.32
N LYS A 994 28.29 23.61 -45.03
CA LYS A 994 27.46 23.78 -46.23
C LYS A 994 26.07 24.33 -45.90
N LEU A 995 25.51 23.96 -44.75
CA LEU A 995 24.23 24.50 -44.29
C LEU A 995 24.33 25.98 -43.91
N LYS A 996 25.39 26.39 -43.20
CA LYS A 996 25.67 27.80 -42.87
C LYS A 996 25.77 28.66 -44.13
N GLN A 997 26.50 28.18 -45.14
CA GLN A 997 26.63 28.87 -46.42
C GLN A 997 25.29 29.05 -47.13
N LEU A 998 24.47 28.00 -47.21
CA LEU A 998 23.14 28.08 -47.83
C LEU A 998 22.18 28.97 -47.06
N MET A 999 22.24 28.97 -45.72
CA MET A 999 21.45 29.90 -44.90
C MET A 999 21.89 31.35 -45.13
N TYR A 1000 23.19 31.61 -45.25
CA TYR A 1000 23.71 32.95 -45.56
C TYR A 1000 23.19 33.44 -46.92
N ASP A 1001 23.37 32.63 -47.97
CA ASP A 1001 22.97 32.99 -49.34
C ASP A 1001 21.46 33.30 -49.45
N ASN A 1002 20.61 32.59 -48.69
CA ASN A 1002 19.16 32.79 -48.71
C ASN A 1002 18.67 33.93 -47.80
N LEU A 1003 19.45 34.36 -46.81
CA LEU A 1003 19.00 35.32 -45.79
C LEU A 1003 19.73 36.67 -45.85
N VAL A 1004 20.81 36.80 -46.63
CA VAL A 1004 21.65 38.00 -46.69
C VAL A 1004 20.89 39.28 -47.05
N GLU A 1005 19.90 39.20 -47.95
CA GLU A 1005 19.11 40.37 -48.34
C GLU A 1005 18.26 40.91 -47.18
N GLU A 1006 17.65 40.01 -46.38
CA GLU A 1006 16.77 40.37 -45.25
C GLU A 1006 17.50 41.08 -44.10
N PHE A 1007 18.81 40.84 -43.96
CA PHE A 1007 19.63 41.41 -42.90
C PHE A 1007 20.58 42.50 -43.39
N SER A 1008 20.57 42.86 -44.68
CA SER A 1008 21.50 43.81 -45.30
C SER A 1008 21.48 45.22 -44.66
N GLU A 1009 20.36 45.65 -44.08
CA GLU A 1009 20.24 46.93 -43.37
C GLU A 1009 20.59 46.87 -41.86
N LEU A 1010 20.73 45.64 -41.31
CA LEU A 1010 20.91 45.37 -39.88
C LEU A 1010 22.32 44.85 -39.55
N ALA A 1011 22.80 43.87 -40.33
CA ALA A 1011 24.12 43.25 -40.19
C ALA A 1011 25.24 44.21 -40.59
N GLY A 1012 26.30 44.28 -39.77
CA GLY A 1012 27.46 45.16 -40.00
C GLY A 1012 27.23 46.65 -39.74
N VAL A 1013 25.97 47.06 -39.50
CA VAL A 1013 25.59 48.46 -39.23
C VAL A 1013 25.14 48.66 -37.79
N THR A 1014 24.15 47.88 -37.34
CA THR A 1014 23.57 47.97 -35.98
C THR A 1014 23.89 46.73 -35.15
N TYR A 1015 23.99 45.57 -35.81
CA TYR A 1015 24.34 44.28 -35.22
C TYR A 1015 25.56 43.67 -35.92
N ARG A 1016 26.02 42.50 -35.46
CA ARG A 1016 27.19 41.80 -36.03
C ARG A 1016 26.94 41.40 -37.48
N GLU A 1017 28.03 41.09 -38.20
CA GLU A 1017 27.95 40.56 -39.56
C GLU A 1017 27.12 39.28 -39.60
N LEU A 1018 26.34 39.07 -40.68
CA LEU A 1018 25.40 37.95 -40.75
C LEU A 1018 26.09 36.59 -40.66
N GLU A 1019 27.30 36.47 -41.22
CA GLU A 1019 28.13 35.26 -41.12
C GLU A 1019 28.41 34.90 -39.65
N GLU A 1020 28.79 35.89 -38.85
CA GLU A 1020 29.03 35.71 -37.42
C GLU A 1020 27.74 35.38 -36.66
N VAL A 1021 26.60 35.99 -37.03
CA VAL A 1021 25.29 35.70 -36.44
C VAL A 1021 24.84 34.28 -36.71
N ILE A 1022 25.07 33.76 -37.92
CA ILE A 1022 24.77 32.38 -38.27
C ILE A 1022 25.63 31.43 -37.42
N ASP A 1023 26.93 31.74 -37.23
CA ASP A 1023 27.76 30.97 -36.31
C ASP A 1023 27.22 30.97 -34.87
N TRP A 1024 26.72 32.12 -34.39
CA TRP A 1024 26.05 32.19 -33.09
C TRP A 1024 24.76 31.36 -33.02
N LEU A 1025 23.97 31.30 -34.09
CA LEU A 1025 22.79 30.43 -34.17
C LEU A 1025 23.19 28.95 -33.98
N PHE A 1026 24.24 28.50 -34.67
CA PHE A 1026 24.74 27.12 -34.53
C PHE A 1026 25.41 26.87 -33.18
N LYS A 1027 26.09 27.85 -32.57
CA LYS A 1027 26.54 27.77 -31.18
C LYS A 1027 25.36 27.56 -30.22
N ILE A 1028 24.23 28.26 -30.41
CA ILE A 1028 23.02 28.04 -29.61
C ILE A 1028 22.45 26.63 -29.83
N PHE A 1029 22.44 26.12 -31.07
CA PHE A 1029 22.05 24.73 -31.34
C PHE A 1029 22.98 23.71 -30.69
N ASN A 1030 24.27 24.03 -30.55
CA ASN A 1030 25.31 23.14 -30.01
C ASN A 1030 25.51 23.25 -28.49
N ALA A 1031 25.05 24.33 -27.85
CA ALA A 1031 25.24 24.55 -26.43
C ALA A 1031 24.45 23.54 -25.58
N THR A 1032 25.11 22.93 -24.59
CA THR A 1032 24.47 22.14 -23.53
C THR A 1032 23.91 23.04 -22.45
N THR A 1033 22.61 22.95 -22.16
CA THR A 1033 21.91 23.73 -21.14
C THR A 1033 21.29 22.81 -20.08
N VAL A 1034 19.98 22.59 -20.13
CA VAL A 1034 19.23 21.71 -19.23
C VAL A 1034 18.60 20.59 -20.04
N GLU A 1035 18.47 19.41 -19.43
CA GLU A 1035 18.01 18.18 -20.10
C GLU A 1035 16.66 18.36 -20.83
N SER A 1036 15.78 19.24 -20.32
CA SER A 1036 14.48 19.58 -20.92
C SER A 1036 14.57 20.43 -22.21
N LEU A 1037 15.69 21.13 -22.43
CA LEU A 1037 15.94 22.01 -23.59
C LEU A 1037 16.98 21.44 -24.56
N ASP A 1038 17.85 20.53 -24.11
CA ASP A 1038 18.92 19.95 -24.93
C ASP A 1038 18.43 18.99 -26.02
N GLY A 1039 17.23 18.42 -25.89
CA GLY A 1039 16.56 17.65 -26.95
C GLY A 1039 16.21 18.46 -28.22
N LEU A 1040 16.35 19.79 -28.17
CA LEU A 1040 16.16 20.68 -29.33
C LEU A 1040 17.32 20.61 -30.33
N ASN A 1041 18.51 20.20 -29.88
CA ASN A 1041 19.77 20.37 -30.61
C ASN A 1041 19.74 19.60 -31.93
N ASP A 1042 19.44 18.31 -31.87
CA ASP A 1042 19.39 17.45 -33.04
C ASP A 1042 18.13 17.71 -33.88
N THR A 1043 17.00 18.01 -33.22
CA THR A 1043 15.73 18.30 -33.90
C THR A 1043 15.81 19.53 -34.81
N LEU A 1044 16.33 20.65 -34.32
CA LEU A 1044 16.44 21.88 -35.10
C LEU A 1044 17.51 21.77 -36.20
N LYS A 1045 18.65 21.15 -35.89
CA LYS A 1045 19.71 20.89 -36.88
C LYS A 1045 19.22 20.03 -38.03
N ASP A 1046 18.55 18.93 -37.73
CA ASP A 1046 18.00 18.04 -38.77
C ASP A 1046 16.93 18.74 -39.60
N THR A 1047 16.07 19.54 -38.95
CA THR A 1047 15.01 20.28 -39.64
C THR A 1047 15.59 21.32 -40.59
N PHE A 1048 16.56 22.14 -40.14
CA PHE A 1048 17.22 23.12 -41.00
C PHE A 1048 18.09 22.47 -42.09
N ASN A 1049 18.78 21.39 -41.76
CA ASN A 1049 19.60 20.63 -42.70
C ASN A 1049 18.77 20.10 -43.87
N ASN A 1050 17.62 19.50 -43.59
CA ASN A 1050 16.74 19.02 -44.65
C ASN A 1050 16.03 20.19 -45.37
N LEU A 1051 15.58 21.22 -44.64
CA LEU A 1051 14.92 22.38 -45.26
C LEU A 1051 15.77 23.05 -46.37
N TYR A 1052 17.07 23.24 -46.13
CA TYR A 1052 17.94 23.95 -47.07
C TYR A 1052 18.73 23.03 -48.03
N ARG A 1053 18.86 21.73 -47.75
CA ARG A 1053 19.75 20.82 -48.51
C ARG A 1053 19.05 19.67 -49.23
N SER A 1054 17.77 19.40 -48.98
CA SER A 1054 16.99 18.43 -49.78
C SER A 1054 16.06 19.09 -50.79
N GLU A 1055 15.77 18.37 -51.88
CA GLU A 1055 14.61 18.66 -52.73
C GLU A 1055 13.34 18.31 -51.95
N ASN A 1056 12.73 19.33 -51.34
CA ASN A 1056 11.60 19.16 -50.44
C ASN A 1056 10.28 19.17 -51.22
N ARG A 1057 9.41 18.21 -50.93
CA ARG A 1057 8.01 18.24 -51.38
C ARG A 1057 7.21 19.16 -50.45
N ASP A 1058 6.06 19.63 -50.91
CA ASP A 1058 5.14 20.45 -50.11
C ASP A 1058 4.83 19.85 -48.73
N LEU A 1059 4.71 18.51 -48.70
CA LEU A 1059 4.51 17.74 -47.48
C LEU A 1059 5.70 17.86 -46.50
N ASP A 1060 6.92 17.81 -47.02
CA ASP A 1060 8.13 17.91 -46.22
C ASP A 1060 8.26 19.34 -45.64
N LEU A 1061 7.93 20.35 -46.46
CA LEU A 1061 7.89 21.76 -46.06
C LEU A 1061 6.86 22.01 -44.94
N GLN A 1062 5.66 21.41 -45.01
CA GLN A 1062 4.63 21.55 -43.97
C GLN A 1062 5.07 20.97 -42.61
N ILE A 1063 5.81 19.86 -42.62
CA ILE A 1063 6.36 19.23 -41.41
C ILE A 1063 7.48 20.08 -40.80
N TYR A 1064 8.38 20.61 -41.63
CA TYR A 1064 9.42 21.52 -41.17
C TYR A 1064 8.82 22.81 -40.61
N PHE A 1065 7.77 23.34 -41.24
CA PHE A 1065 7.06 24.53 -40.78
C PHE A 1065 6.48 24.32 -39.38
N GLN A 1066 5.74 23.23 -39.17
CA GLN A 1066 5.17 22.91 -37.85
C GLN A 1066 6.23 22.70 -36.78
N THR A 1067 7.33 22.04 -37.14
CA THR A 1067 8.45 21.80 -36.23
C THR A 1067 9.10 23.12 -35.82
N LEU A 1068 9.41 24.00 -36.77
CA LEU A 1068 10.05 25.28 -36.50
C LEU A 1068 9.15 26.24 -35.70
N VAL A 1069 7.85 26.33 -35.99
CA VAL A 1069 6.90 27.16 -35.21
C VAL A 1069 6.80 26.66 -33.77
N THR A 1070 6.58 25.36 -33.58
CA THR A 1070 6.35 24.75 -32.26
C THR A 1070 7.57 24.85 -31.36
N LYS A 1071 8.78 24.71 -31.93
CA LYS A 1071 10.03 24.72 -31.17
C LYS A 1071 10.58 26.12 -30.87
N TYR A 1072 10.02 27.18 -31.46
CA TYR A 1072 10.52 28.55 -31.28
C TYR A 1072 10.44 29.02 -29.82
N GLU A 1073 9.44 28.57 -29.04
CA GLU A 1073 9.37 28.86 -27.59
C GLU A 1073 10.59 28.36 -26.85
N ALA A 1074 10.87 27.08 -27.07
CA ALA A 1074 11.87 26.35 -26.34
C ALA A 1074 13.26 26.84 -26.74
N PHE A 1075 13.43 27.24 -28.00
CA PHE A 1075 14.62 27.93 -28.48
C PHE A 1075 14.87 29.26 -27.75
N LEU A 1076 13.86 30.13 -27.59
CA LEU A 1076 14.01 31.36 -26.82
C LEU A 1076 14.28 31.09 -25.33
N ARG A 1077 13.64 30.09 -24.73
CA ARG A 1077 13.94 29.67 -23.34
C ARG A 1077 15.37 29.17 -23.20
N LYS A 1078 15.90 28.52 -24.22
CA LYS A 1078 17.31 28.08 -24.27
C LYS A 1078 18.26 29.27 -24.31
N ILE A 1079 18.01 30.28 -25.16
CA ILE A 1079 18.78 31.53 -25.16
C ILE A 1079 18.72 32.23 -23.79
N TYR A 1080 17.53 32.29 -23.18
CA TYR A 1080 17.36 32.90 -21.86
C TYR A 1080 18.20 32.18 -20.80
N TYR A 1081 18.19 30.85 -20.79
CA TYR A 1081 19.02 30.06 -19.89
C TYR A 1081 20.51 30.33 -20.11
N MET A 1082 20.96 30.39 -21.38
CA MET A 1082 22.36 30.69 -21.69
C MET A 1082 22.77 32.11 -21.24
N ARG A 1083 21.84 33.07 -21.24
CA ARG A 1083 22.10 34.45 -20.80
C ARG A 1083 22.06 34.61 -19.26
N GLU A 1084 21.11 33.97 -18.59
CA GLU A 1084 20.82 34.23 -17.17
C GLU A 1084 21.24 33.08 -16.23
N HIS A 1085 21.71 31.96 -16.79
CA HIS A 1085 22.01 30.69 -16.09
C HIS A 1085 20.86 30.17 -15.21
N LYS A 1086 19.61 30.48 -15.59
CA LYS A 1086 18.38 30.11 -14.89
C LYS A 1086 17.27 29.76 -15.88
N GLU A 1087 16.45 28.78 -15.52
CA GLU A 1087 15.24 28.45 -16.29
C GLU A 1087 14.15 29.50 -16.06
N LEU A 1088 13.44 29.85 -17.13
CA LEU A 1088 12.29 30.77 -17.05
C LEU A 1088 11.05 30.01 -16.56
N GLU A 1089 10.57 30.32 -15.35
CA GLU A 1089 9.35 29.72 -14.78
C GLU A 1089 8.11 30.09 -15.62
N SER A 1090 7.16 29.15 -15.78
CA SER A 1090 5.93 29.38 -16.53
C SER A 1090 4.79 29.80 -15.59
N GLU A 1091 4.40 31.08 -15.59
CA GLU A 1091 3.21 31.54 -14.85
C GLU A 1091 1.90 31.15 -15.56
N SER A 1092 0.93 30.64 -14.81
CA SER A 1092 -0.20 29.83 -15.30
C SER A 1092 -1.33 30.57 -16.04
N ARG A 1093 -1.13 31.78 -16.59
CA ARG A 1093 -2.26 32.60 -17.13
C ARG A 1093 -2.02 33.43 -18.40
N THR A 1094 -0.86 33.40 -19.06
CA THR A 1094 -0.66 34.05 -20.38
C THR A 1094 -0.06 33.09 -21.41
N SER A 1095 -0.35 33.30 -22.71
CA SER A 1095 0.13 32.40 -23.77
C SER A 1095 1.67 32.29 -23.74
N GLY A 1096 2.20 31.06 -23.77
CA GLY A 1096 3.61 30.76 -23.47
C GLY A 1096 4.64 31.58 -24.26
N LEU A 1097 4.33 32.01 -25.49
CA LEU A 1097 5.21 32.88 -26.29
C LEU A 1097 5.37 34.27 -25.71
N VAL A 1098 4.25 34.88 -25.31
CA VAL A 1098 4.22 36.28 -24.85
C VAL A 1098 5.10 36.42 -23.62
N HIS A 1099 4.99 35.48 -22.69
CA HIS A 1099 5.77 35.49 -21.45
C HIS A 1099 7.28 35.35 -21.71
N VAL A 1100 7.67 34.46 -22.63
CA VAL A 1100 9.08 34.26 -22.99
C VAL A 1100 9.63 35.49 -23.72
N VAL A 1101 8.88 36.06 -24.66
CA VAL A 1101 9.32 37.23 -25.46
C VAL A 1101 9.49 38.49 -24.59
N GLN A 1102 8.73 38.65 -23.51
CA GLN A 1102 8.91 39.77 -22.57
C GLN A 1102 10.30 39.83 -21.94
N GLN A 1103 11.06 38.73 -21.95
CA GLN A 1103 12.42 38.67 -21.43
C GLN A 1103 13.48 39.14 -22.44
N PHE A 1104 13.08 39.43 -23.67
CA PHE A 1104 13.96 39.83 -24.77
C PHE A 1104 13.52 41.20 -25.30
N ALA A 1105 14.12 42.27 -24.77
CA ALA A 1105 13.70 43.64 -25.07
C ALA A 1105 13.67 43.95 -26.59
N ASP A 1106 14.64 43.47 -27.37
CA ASP A 1106 14.72 43.75 -28.81
C ASP A 1106 13.75 42.91 -29.66
N ILE A 1107 13.36 41.73 -29.19
CA ILE A 1107 12.28 40.94 -29.81
C ILE A 1107 10.92 41.53 -29.42
N GLN A 1108 10.76 41.97 -28.16
CA GLN A 1108 9.53 42.62 -27.69
C GLN A 1108 9.25 43.95 -28.40
N LYS A 1109 10.30 44.73 -28.70
CA LYS A 1109 10.20 45.99 -29.46
C LYS A 1109 9.57 45.79 -30.84
N LEU A 1110 9.76 44.62 -31.46
CA LEU A 1110 9.15 44.32 -32.75
C LEU A 1110 7.62 44.46 -32.69
N TYR A 1111 6.95 44.17 -31.57
CA TYR A 1111 5.49 44.27 -31.48
C TYR A 1111 4.92 45.69 -31.74
N LYS A 1112 5.72 46.76 -31.55
CA LYS A 1112 5.27 48.16 -31.69
C LYS A 1112 6.25 49.07 -32.43
N THR A 1113 7.22 48.52 -33.15
CA THR A 1113 8.24 49.33 -33.80
C THR A 1113 7.66 50.14 -34.97
N THR A 1114 8.15 51.38 -35.13
CA THR A 1114 7.86 52.24 -36.29
C THR A 1114 9.13 52.51 -37.11
N ASP A 1115 10.22 51.79 -36.80
CA ASP A 1115 11.48 51.90 -37.54
C ASP A 1115 11.34 51.19 -38.89
N GLU A 1116 11.52 51.94 -39.98
CA GLU A 1116 11.42 51.41 -41.34
C GLU A 1116 12.42 50.26 -41.58
N LYS A 1117 13.59 50.29 -40.91
CA LYS A 1117 14.62 49.23 -41.02
C LYS A 1117 14.23 47.90 -40.38
N LEU A 1118 13.27 47.91 -39.46
CA LEU A 1118 12.75 46.70 -38.78
C LEU A 1118 11.37 46.28 -39.29
N SER A 1119 10.90 46.89 -40.39
CA SER A 1119 9.56 46.64 -40.95
C SER A 1119 9.36 45.16 -41.35
N ASN A 1120 10.34 44.54 -41.99
CA ASN A 1120 10.27 43.12 -42.36
C ASN A 1120 10.26 42.21 -41.12
N MET A 1121 11.12 42.49 -40.13
CA MET A 1121 11.18 41.74 -38.87
C MET A 1121 9.86 41.88 -38.06
N HIS A 1122 9.24 43.05 -38.09
CA HIS A 1122 7.92 43.28 -37.52
C HIS A 1122 6.85 42.41 -38.20
N ALA A 1123 6.85 42.37 -39.54
CA ALA A 1123 5.90 41.55 -40.30
C ALA A 1123 6.05 40.06 -39.99
N TYR A 1124 7.28 39.54 -40.00
CA TYR A 1124 7.56 38.12 -39.69
C TYR A 1124 7.25 37.76 -38.25
N TYR A 1125 7.53 38.65 -37.29
CA TYR A 1125 7.15 38.45 -35.90
C TYR A 1125 5.62 38.37 -35.73
N ASN A 1126 4.86 39.23 -36.41
CA ASN A 1126 3.39 39.19 -36.36
C ASN A 1126 2.84 37.89 -36.95
N MET A 1127 3.41 37.40 -38.05
CA MET A 1127 3.04 36.12 -38.66
C MET A 1127 3.30 34.95 -37.69
N LEU A 1128 4.50 34.90 -37.09
CA LEU A 1128 4.86 33.88 -36.10
C LEU A 1128 3.97 33.96 -34.83
N TYR A 1129 3.64 35.17 -34.39
CA TYR A 1129 2.73 35.40 -33.28
C TYR A 1129 1.31 34.89 -33.58
N GLN A 1130 0.81 35.09 -34.80
CA GLN A 1130 -0.49 34.59 -35.23
C GLN A 1130 -0.51 33.06 -35.31
N TRP A 1131 0.49 32.45 -35.94
CA TRP A 1131 0.62 30.98 -36.06
C TRP A 1131 0.72 30.26 -34.72
N ARG A 1132 1.00 30.98 -33.63
CA ARG A 1132 1.13 30.43 -32.28
C ARG A 1132 -0.02 30.77 -31.33
N ASN A 1133 -0.89 31.73 -31.65
CA ASN A 1133 -2.01 32.12 -30.79
C ASN A 1133 -3.39 31.63 -31.28
N ASP A 1134 -3.51 31.07 -32.48
CA ASP A 1134 -4.73 30.36 -32.88
C ASP A 1134 -4.86 29.04 -32.09
N GLN A 1135 -6.05 28.78 -31.56
CA GLN A 1135 -6.33 27.89 -30.42
C GLN A 1135 -5.98 26.41 -30.62
N ALA A 1136 -4.70 26.07 -30.50
CA ALA A 1136 -4.11 24.83 -30.01
C ALA A 1136 -2.59 25.05 -30.07
N HIS A 1137 -1.79 24.34 -29.28
CA HIS A 1137 -0.33 24.30 -29.46
C HIS A 1137 0.07 23.56 -30.77
N MET A 1138 -0.56 23.91 -31.89
CA MET A 1138 -0.46 23.28 -33.20
C MET A 1138 -0.34 24.41 -34.23
N SER A 1139 0.78 24.44 -34.95
CA SER A 1139 0.97 25.35 -36.09
C SER A 1139 -0.09 25.07 -37.19
N PRO A 1140 -0.63 26.10 -37.86
CA PRO A 1140 -1.65 25.92 -38.89
C PRO A 1140 -1.11 25.15 -40.10
N ILE A 1141 -2.01 24.45 -40.80
CA ILE A 1141 -1.69 23.90 -42.13
C ILE A 1141 -1.82 25.07 -43.11
N LEU A 1142 -0.71 25.42 -43.77
CA LEU A 1142 -0.68 26.50 -44.75
C LEU A 1142 -0.85 25.91 -46.15
N LYS A 1143 -1.39 26.71 -47.08
CA LYS A 1143 -1.43 26.29 -48.48
C LYS A 1143 0.00 26.16 -49.01
N THR A 1144 0.20 25.27 -49.99
CA THR A 1144 1.50 25.09 -50.68
C THR A 1144 2.15 26.42 -51.07
N GLU A 1145 1.36 27.35 -51.62
CA GLU A 1145 1.83 28.66 -52.10
C GLU A 1145 2.30 29.58 -50.96
N GLU A 1146 1.87 29.33 -49.73
CA GLU A 1146 2.16 30.12 -48.53
C GLU A 1146 3.28 29.50 -47.67
N LEU A 1147 3.63 28.22 -47.90
CA LEU A 1147 4.59 27.47 -47.09
C LEU A 1147 6.03 27.98 -47.22
N THR A 1148 6.51 28.21 -48.43
CA THR A 1148 7.89 28.67 -48.67
C THR A 1148 8.13 30.07 -48.08
N PRO A 1149 7.26 31.07 -48.32
CA PRO A 1149 7.38 32.37 -47.64
C PRO A 1149 7.29 32.26 -46.11
N ALA A 1150 6.46 31.36 -45.58
CA ALA A 1150 6.28 31.19 -44.15
C ALA A 1150 7.49 30.52 -43.46
N LEU A 1151 8.08 29.51 -44.09
CA LEU A 1151 9.33 28.90 -43.66
C LEU A 1151 10.49 29.88 -43.66
N HIS A 1152 10.59 30.71 -44.72
CA HIS A 1152 11.56 31.79 -44.80
C HIS A 1152 11.39 32.78 -43.65
N ALA A 1153 10.16 33.26 -43.40
CA ALA A 1153 9.86 34.17 -42.29
C ALA A 1153 10.26 33.60 -40.92
N ILE A 1154 10.04 32.29 -40.68
CA ILE A 1154 10.43 31.66 -39.41
C ILE A 1154 11.94 31.52 -39.30
N ALA A 1155 12.62 31.08 -40.37
CA ALA A 1155 14.07 30.98 -40.39
C ALA A 1155 14.73 32.34 -40.09
N VAL A 1156 14.21 33.42 -40.69
CA VAL A 1156 14.61 34.80 -40.39
C VAL A 1156 14.42 35.11 -38.89
N MET A 1157 13.30 34.72 -38.28
CA MET A 1157 13.08 34.97 -36.85
C MET A 1157 14.04 34.21 -35.93
N TYR A 1158 14.44 32.98 -36.26
CA TYR A 1158 15.47 32.24 -35.52
C TYR A 1158 16.84 32.94 -35.61
N VAL A 1159 17.22 33.41 -36.80
CA VAL A 1159 18.47 34.14 -37.03
C VAL A 1159 18.45 35.51 -36.33
N TYR A 1160 17.33 36.25 -36.40
CA TYR A 1160 17.17 37.52 -35.70
C TYR A 1160 17.24 37.35 -34.18
N ALA A 1161 16.64 36.30 -33.62
CA ALA A 1161 16.73 36.00 -32.20
C ALA A 1161 18.18 35.70 -31.77
N ALA A 1162 18.98 35.01 -32.60
CA ALA A 1162 20.41 34.85 -32.37
C ALA A 1162 21.16 36.19 -32.49
N MET A 1163 20.86 36.99 -33.52
CA MET A 1163 21.49 38.29 -33.80
C MET A 1163 21.42 39.26 -32.62
N VAL A 1164 20.22 39.43 -32.05
CA VAL A 1164 20.01 40.40 -30.97
C VAL A 1164 20.57 39.93 -29.62
N ASN A 1165 20.86 38.64 -29.47
CA ASN A 1165 21.40 38.07 -28.23
C ASN A 1165 22.89 37.68 -28.32
N ALA A 1166 23.52 37.73 -29.50
CA ALA A 1166 24.91 37.28 -29.70
C ALA A 1166 25.90 37.93 -28.73
N THR A 1167 25.80 39.24 -28.51
CA THR A 1167 26.68 39.97 -27.59
C THR A 1167 26.43 39.62 -26.13
N ASP A 1168 25.17 39.43 -25.72
CA ASP A 1168 24.85 39.01 -24.37
C ASP A 1168 25.34 37.58 -24.09
N LEU A 1169 25.26 36.69 -25.08
CA LEU A 1169 25.76 35.32 -24.96
C LEU A 1169 27.28 35.27 -24.86
N GLU A 1170 28.00 36.09 -25.64
CA GLU A 1170 29.47 36.20 -25.54
C GLU A 1170 29.92 36.73 -24.16
N ILE A 1171 29.22 37.73 -23.62
CA ILE A 1171 29.51 38.28 -22.29
C ILE A 1171 29.33 37.23 -21.19
N ASN A 1172 28.37 36.31 -21.36
CA ASN A 1172 28.09 35.22 -20.42
C ASN A 1172 28.91 33.94 -20.67
N GLY A 1173 29.94 34.01 -21.53
CA GLY A 1173 30.96 32.97 -21.66
C GLY A 1173 30.65 31.83 -22.64
N TYR A 1174 29.76 32.07 -23.61
CA TYR A 1174 29.46 31.14 -24.73
C TYR A 1174 30.14 31.54 -26.04
#